data_AF-U2SVB4-F1
#
_entry.id   AF-U2SVB4-F1
#
_cell.length_a   1.000
_cell.length_b   1.000
_cell.length_c   1.000
_cell.angle_alpha   90.00
_cell.angle_beta   90.00
_cell.angle_gamma   90.00
#
_symmetry.space_group_name_H-M   'P 1'
#
loop_
_entity.id
_entity.type
_entity.pdbx_description
1 polymer ?
#
loop_
_entity_poly.entity_id
_entity_poly.type
_entity_poly.pdbx_seq_one_letter_code
_entity_poly.pdbx_strand_id
1 'polypeptide(L)'
;ARLEPLRSRLRVQATHGDVTDDNIVLGEAGPGVIDFGDVADGWLAGDLAATVTSVLHHVPEEPFSAVLDVVAAFHERSPLDDADLAALWPLVVLRGAVLVVSGEQQVALDGDNRYADENRAHEWLAFDVARRIDADEMEALLRHRLAGTTALPELGRLIAVESSPANLADLSVLGRDQDAGAWTAASAEDEVLARVCREAGHAITRYGEARLTRAVRDRAEATATVALGVTFDAPAGMPVLAPFAGELSLVEGAWTLRADGVDLWLDGLTRPLTTARVAAGDEIGTTIRLTAQLGRTGGGRPPAFVTPTAPFALWSAVSPDPSDLFGLDVTASIPDPAGALARRDDTFARVQEHYFAHPPLIERGWRHHLFDTRAQSYLDMVNNVTQIGHGHPRLVEAVRDQWARLNTNSRFHYEELSRYTERLAELAPEGLDTVFLVNSGSEAVDLALRLAQTHTGRRTVLAVKEAYHGWTVGSDSVSSSLGDNPRALETRPDWVTLVAAPNSLRGVHRGPDSAGAYLADLDDDLAALDAAGVEVAGYIAEPVFGNAGGLMLPDGYLAGVYERIRARGGVCIADEVQVGFGRLGHYFWGSQQQGVVPDVITIAKAVGNGQPLGAVITRREIAESFAAEGSFFSSAGGSPVSSVVGLTVLDVMRDERLQENAVTVGDHLADRLRELGERHPIVGAVHGMGLYLGVELVLDRAEMTPATAEATLICDRMLAEGAIVQPTGDFKNVLKIKPPLCITRESADRFADALDLVLATL
;
A
#
# COMPACT_ATOMS: atom_id res chain seq x y z
N ALA A 1 -5.75 -10.65 29.73
CA ALA A 1 -6.37 -11.94 29.36
C ALA A 1 -5.33 -13.07 29.31
N ARG A 2 -4.29 -12.98 28.48
CA ARG A 2 -3.23 -14.01 28.35
C ARG A 2 -2.45 -14.30 29.66
N LEU A 3 -2.17 -13.28 30.47
CA LEU A 3 -1.40 -13.42 31.71
C LEU A 3 -2.18 -13.98 32.92
N GLU A 4 -3.49 -13.79 32.97
CA GLU A 4 -4.29 -14.15 34.15
C GLU A 4 -4.23 -15.65 34.49
N PRO A 5 -4.35 -16.59 33.52
CA PRO A 5 -4.19 -18.02 33.79
C PRO A 5 -2.78 -18.43 34.23
N LEU A 6 -1.77 -17.61 33.94
CA LEU A 6 -0.36 -17.89 34.24
C LEU A 6 0.07 -17.34 35.60
N ARG A 7 -0.65 -16.35 36.14
CA ARG A 7 -0.27 -15.58 37.33
C ARG A 7 0.16 -16.42 38.53
N SER A 8 -0.56 -17.50 38.84
CA SER A 8 -0.25 -18.36 40.00
C SER A 8 0.91 -19.34 39.75
N ARG A 9 1.36 -19.46 38.50
CA ARG A 9 2.46 -20.33 38.06
C ARG A 9 3.77 -19.57 37.84
N LEU A 10 3.69 -18.24 37.66
CA LEU A 10 4.87 -17.40 37.47
C LEU A 10 5.72 -17.34 38.75
N ARG A 11 7.04 -17.46 38.57
CA ARG A 11 8.00 -17.47 39.66
C ARG A 11 8.25 -16.06 40.16
N VAL A 12 8.05 -15.84 41.45
CA VAL A 12 8.30 -14.56 42.13
C VAL A 12 9.68 -14.58 42.78
N GLN A 13 10.47 -13.53 42.57
CA GLN A 13 11.75 -13.30 43.22
C GLN A 13 12.09 -11.81 43.29
N ALA A 14 13.19 -11.46 43.96
CA ALA A 14 13.73 -10.11 43.87
C ALA A 14 14.22 -9.86 42.42
N THR A 15 13.57 -8.94 41.72
CA THR A 15 13.90 -8.52 40.35
C THR A 15 14.53 -7.14 40.38
N HIS A 16 15.43 -6.86 39.45
CA HIS A 16 15.95 -5.49 39.30
C HIS A 16 14.88 -4.54 38.77
N GLY A 17 14.03 -5.02 37.85
CA GLY A 17 12.92 -4.26 37.27
C GLY A 17 13.31 -3.28 36.17
N ASP A 18 14.60 -3.09 35.93
CA ASP A 18 15.12 -2.09 34.99
C ASP A 18 16.53 -2.41 34.45
N VAL A 19 16.78 -3.68 34.11
CA VAL A 19 18.04 -4.07 33.43
C VAL A 19 17.97 -3.65 31.97
N THR A 20 18.34 -2.41 31.70
CA THR A 20 18.41 -1.77 30.38
C THR A 20 19.84 -1.35 30.06
N ASP A 21 20.08 -0.89 28.84
CA ASP A 21 21.36 -0.33 28.41
C ASP A 21 21.80 0.93 29.20
N ASP A 22 20.86 1.66 29.81
CA ASP A 22 21.18 2.76 30.72
C ASP A 22 21.78 2.30 32.06
N ASN A 23 21.43 1.08 32.50
CA ASN A 23 21.82 0.52 33.80
C ASN A 23 22.87 -0.58 33.70
N ILE A 24 23.44 -0.80 32.52
CA ILE A 24 24.55 -1.74 32.30
C ILE A 24 25.84 -0.95 32.08
N VAL A 25 26.88 -1.31 32.84
CA VAL A 25 28.23 -0.74 32.70
C VAL A 25 29.22 -1.78 32.24
N LEU A 26 30.07 -1.44 31.27
CA LEU A 26 31.14 -2.32 30.80
C LEU A 26 32.50 -1.72 31.20
N GLY A 27 33.20 -2.38 32.14
CA GLY A 27 34.51 -1.98 32.61
C GLY A 27 35.60 -3.02 32.37
N GLU A 28 36.85 -2.70 32.72
CA GLU A 28 38.00 -3.63 32.61
C GLU A 28 37.80 -4.94 33.41
N ALA A 29 36.97 -4.91 34.45
CA ALA A 29 36.61 -6.06 35.28
C ALA A 29 35.44 -6.90 34.73
N GLY A 30 34.85 -6.49 33.60
CA GLY A 30 33.67 -7.12 33.00
C GLY A 30 32.40 -6.29 33.12
N PRO A 31 31.24 -6.87 32.75
CA PRO A 31 29.95 -6.20 32.83
C PRO A 31 29.48 -6.09 34.28
N GLY A 32 28.83 -4.97 34.61
CA GLY A 32 28.17 -4.70 35.88
C GLY A 32 26.79 -4.10 35.66
N VAL A 33 25.97 -4.13 36.70
CA VAL A 33 24.63 -3.51 36.73
C VAL A 33 24.61 -2.48 37.84
N ILE A 34 23.99 -1.34 37.58
CA ILE A 34 23.84 -0.22 38.51
C ILE A 34 22.35 0.10 38.72
N ASP A 35 22.06 1.02 39.64
CA ASP A 35 20.72 1.48 39.97
C ASP A 35 19.76 0.41 40.56
N PHE A 36 20.10 -0.08 41.74
CA PHE A 36 19.27 -1.01 42.50
C PHE A 36 18.08 -0.34 43.23
N GLY A 37 17.68 0.87 42.83
CA GLY A 37 16.59 1.63 43.45
C GLY A 37 15.22 0.96 43.32
N ASP A 38 15.00 0.24 42.21
CA ASP A 38 13.73 -0.39 41.85
C ASP A 38 13.63 -1.87 42.23
N VAL A 39 14.61 -2.38 42.98
CA VAL A 39 14.60 -3.80 43.40
C VAL A 39 13.39 -4.09 44.27
N ALA A 40 12.53 -4.99 43.77
CA ALA A 40 11.31 -5.42 44.44
C ALA A 40 11.00 -6.89 44.12
N ASP A 41 10.06 -7.48 44.87
CA ASP A 41 9.52 -8.80 44.54
C ASP A 41 8.68 -8.68 43.24
N GLY A 42 9.14 -9.36 42.18
CA GLY A 42 8.53 -9.35 40.85
C GLY A 42 8.55 -10.73 40.20
N TRP A 43 7.91 -10.85 39.03
CA TRP A 43 8.01 -12.08 38.23
C TRP A 43 9.36 -12.15 37.53
N LEU A 44 10.02 -13.31 37.55
CA LEU A 44 11.27 -13.52 36.81
C LEU A 44 11.15 -13.13 35.33
N ALA A 45 10.05 -13.54 34.69
CA ALA A 45 9.76 -13.19 33.31
C ALA A 45 9.55 -11.67 33.10
N GLY A 46 9.14 -10.95 34.15
CA GLY A 46 9.02 -9.49 34.12
C GLY A 46 10.37 -8.77 34.08
N ASP A 47 11.37 -9.28 34.80
CA ASP A 47 12.73 -8.74 34.75
C ASP A 47 13.34 -8.92 33.35
N LEU A 48 13.18 -10.10 32.76
CA LEU A 48 13.59 -10.37 31.38
C LEU A 48 12.81 -9.52 30.36
N ALA A 49 11.51 -9.29 30.59
CA ALA A 49 10.71 -8.45 29.71
C ALA A 49 11.22 -6.99 29.66
N ALA A 50 11.74 -6.45 30.75
CA ALA A 50 12.37 -5.13 30.77
C ALA A 50 13.59 -5.07 29.83
N THR A 51 14.50 -6.04 29.94
CA THR A 51 15.68 -6.15 29.07
C THR A 51 15.29 -6.35 27.61
N VAL A 52 14.35 -7.26 27.33
CA VAL A 52 13.89 -7.52 25.96
C VAL A 52 13.28 -6.26 25.35
N THR A 53 12.48 -5.50 26.11
CA THR A 53 11.87 -4.25 25.62
C THR A 53 12.94 -3.20 25.28
N SER A 54 13.97 -3.04 26.11
CA SER A 54 15.10 -2.14 25.83
C SER A 54 15.84 -2.56 24.55
N VAL A 55 16.03 -3.86 24.29
CA VAL A 55 16.71 -4.32 23.07
C VAL A 55 15.96 -3.93 21.78
N LEU A 56 14.62 -3.86 21.80
CA LEU A 56 13.83 -3.67 20.57
C LEU A 56 14.08 -2.34 19.85
N HIS A 57 14.37 -1.25 20.56
CA HIS A 57 14.63 0.05 19.91
C HIS A 57 16.03 0.13 19.28
N HIS A 58 16.96 -0.74 19.68
CA HIS A 58 18.31 -0.82 19.08
C HIS A 58 18.34 -1.62 17.78
N VAL A 59 17.43 -2.58 17.62
CA VAL A 59 17.39 -3.50 16.46
C VAL A 59 15.99 -3.61 15.87
N PRO A 60 15.36 -2.49 15.48
CA PRO A 60 13.99 -2.49 14.97
C PRO A 60 13.84 -3.28 13.65
N GLU A 61 14.92 -3.44 12.89
CA GLU A 61 14.94 -4.14 11.60
C GLU A 61 15.11 -5.67 11.75
N GLU A 62 15.77 -6.13 12.81
CA GLU A 62 16.04 -7.56 13.06
C GLU A 62 15.70 -7.98 14.50
N PRO A 63 14.46 -7.77 14.98
CA PRO A 63 14.13 -7.97 16.38
C PRO A 63 14.21 -9.45 16.80
N PHE A 64 13.91 -10.38 15.90
CA PHE A 64 13.82 -11.81 16.24
C PHE A 64 15.16 -12.41 16.67
N SER A 65 16.25 -12.16 15.93
CA SER A 65 17.56 -12.74 16.24
C SER A 65 18.06 -12.28 17.61
N ALA A 66 18.00 -10.97 17.86
CA ALA A 66 18.42 -10.38 19.13
C ALA A 66 17.59 -10.87 20.32
N VAL A 67 16.26 -10.90 20.18
CA VAL A 67 15.38 -11.39 21.26
C VAL A 67 15.65 -12.87 21.57
N LEU A 68 15.78 -13.71 20.54
CA LEU A 68 16.06 -15.14 20.72
C LEU A 68 17.41 -15.38 21.43
N ASP A 69 18.42 -14.58 21.13
CA ASP A 69 19.74 -14.69 21.76
C ASP A 69 19.75 -14.19 23.22
N VAL A 70 19.09 -13.06 23.49
CA VAL A 70 18.95 -12.52 24.85
C VAL A 70 18.22 -13.51 25.76
N VAL A 71 17.10 -14.07 25.28
CA VAL A 71 16.32 -15.03 26.08
C VAL A 71 17.08 -16.35 26.26
N ALA A 72 17.82 -16.83 25.25
CA ALA A 72 18.66 -18.02 25.37
C ALA A 72 19.78 -17.82 26.40
N ALA A 73 20.47 -16.68 26.38
CA ALA A 73 21.51 -16.34 27.35
C ALA A 73 20.95 -16.24 28.77
N PHE A 74 19.77 -15.66 28.93
CA PHE A 74 19.07 -15.61 30.22
C PHE A 74 18.70 -17.01 30.71
N HIS A 75 18.12 -17.84 29.85
CA HIS A 75 17.69 -19.20 30.18
C HIS A 75 18.86 -20.09 30.65
N GLU A 76 20.06 -19.93 30.08
CA GLU A 76 21.25 -20.67 30.51
C GLU A 76 21.62 -20.41 31.99
N ARG A 77 21.34 -19.19 32.48
CA ARG A 77 21.65 -18.77 33.86
C ARG A 77 20.46 -18.95 34.80
N SER A 78 19.25 -18.69 34.31
CA SER A 78 17.99 -18.76 35.04
C SER A 78 16.95 -19.48 34.16
N PRO A 79 16.90 -20.84 34.22
CA PRO A 79 16.07 -21.63 33.32
C PRO A 79 14.61 -21.23 33.40
N LEU A 80 14.02 -20.86 32.27
CA LEU A 80 12.61 -20.46 32.08
C LEU A 80 11.71 -21.69 31.97
N ASP A 81 10.55 -21.67 32.62
CA ASP A 81 9.53 -22.71 32.49
C ASP A 81 8.43 -22.34 31.48
N ASP A 82 7.46 -23.23 31.28
CA ASP A 82 6.37 -23.02 30.33
C ASP A 82 5.52 -21.79 30.63
N ALA A 83 5.33 -21.44 31.90
CA ALA A 83 4.56 -20.27 32.29
C ALA A 83 5.34 -18.99 32.01
N ASP A 84 6.65 -19.00 32.25
CA ASP A 84 7.51 -17.85 31.95
C ASP A 84 7.55 -17.56 30.44
N LEU A 85 7.72 -18.58 29.60
CA LEU A 85 7.76 -18.42 28.15
C LEU A 85 6.44 -17.90 27.58
N ALA A 86 5.31 -18.42 28.06
CA ALA A 86 3.98 -17.96 27.64
C ALA A 86 3.64 -16.54 28.14
N ALA A 87 4.28 -16.08 29.22
CA ALA A 87 4.08 -14.74 29.76
C ALA A 87 5.02 -13.69 29.16
N LEU A 88 6.18 -14.09 28.63
CA LEU A 88 7.25 -13.16 28.27
C LEU A 88 6.83 -12.11 27.24
N TRP A 89 6.34 -12.51 26.06
CA TRP A 89 5.99 -11.53 25.02
C TRP A 89 4.82 -10.61 25.42
N PRO A 90 3.72 -11.13 26.04
CA PRO A 90 2.70 -10.25 26.61
C PRO A 90 3.25 -9.24 27.64
N LEU A 91 4.25 -9.63 28.44
CA LEU A 91 4.91 -8.72 29.38
C LEU A 91 5.79 -7.68 28.68
N VAL A 92 6.46 -8.03 27.58
CA VAL A 92 7.25 -7.10 26.75
C VAL A 92 6.33 -6.02 26.16
N VAL A 93 5.20 -6.41 25.57
CA VAL A 93 4.22 -5.45 25.03
C VAL A 93 3.68 -4.53 26.12
N LEU A 94 3.34 -5.09 27.30
CA LEU A 94 2.87 -4.29 28.44
C LEU A 94 3.95 -3.36 28.98
N ARG A 95 5.21 -3.80 29.05
CA ARG A 95 6.33 -2.96 29.46
C ARG A 95 6.51 -1.79 28.50
N GLY A 96 6.51 -2.05 27.19
CA GLY A 96 6.57 -1.00 26.17
C GLY A 96 5.43 0.01 26.31
N ALA A 97 4.19 -0.45 26.52
CA ALA A 97 3.05 0.44 26.74
C ALA A 97 3.20 1.30 28.01
N VAL A 98 3.71 0.72 29.11
CA VAL A 98 3.95 1.45 30.36
C VAL A 98 5.05 2.50 30.18
N LEU A 99 6.15 2.15 29.49
CA LEU A 99 7.23 3.08 29.19
C LEU A 99 6.72 4.26 28.39
N VAL A 100 6.02 4.00 27.28
CA VAL A 100 5.40 5.04 26.45
C VAL A 100 4.50 5.98 27.27
N VAL A 101 3.59 5.44 28.08
CA VAL A 101 2.69 6.28 28.90
C VAL A 101 3.47 7.10 29.93
N SER A 102 4.51 6.52 30.53
CA SER A 102 5.38 7.18 31.50
C SER A 102 6.21 8.30 30.85
N GLY A 103 6.79 8.05 29.68
CA GLY A 103 7.56 9.03 28.91
C GLY A 103 6.71 10.21 28.47
N GLU A 104 5.51 9.95 27.92
CA GLU A 104 4.54 10.99 27.57
C GLU A 104 4.15 11.84 28.79
N GLN A 105 3.92 11.21 29.94
CA GLN A 105 3.63 11.93 31.17
C GLN A 105 4.82 12.78 31.63
N GLN A 106 6.04 12.28 31.52
CA GLN A 106 7.24 13.00 31.94
C GLN A 106 7.50 14.23 31.06
N VAL A 107 7.34 14.11 29.74
CA VAL A 107 7.42 15.26 28.82
C VAL A 107 6.33 16.27 29.10
N ALA A 108 5.10 15.83 29.38
CA ALA A 108 4.01 16.73 29.76
C ALA A 108 4.27 17.49 31.07
N LEU A 109 5.05 16.91 32.00
CA LEU A 109 5.42 17.53 33.27
C LEU A 109 6.65 18.45 33.16
N ASP A 110 7.58 18.14 32.26
CA ASP A 110 8.92 18.73 32.20
C ASP A 110 9.32 19.10 30.76
N GLY A 111 8.42 19.80 30.05
CA GLY A 111 8.42 20.01 28.59
C GLY A 111 9.60 20.75 27.95
N ASP A 112 10.64 21.12 28.71
CA ASP A 112 11.91 21.65 28.19
C ASP A 112 13.06 20.61 28.28
N ASN A 113 12.79 19.37 28.70
CA ASN A 113 13.78 18.33 28.91
C ASN A 113 14.06 17.51 27.64
N ARG A 114 15.05 17.95 26.85
CA ARG A 114 15.50 17.25 25.63
C ARG A 114 15.86 15.76 25.83
N TYR A 115 16.32 15.38 27.03
CA TYR A 115 16.62 13.97 27.33
C TYR A 115 15.33 13.14 27.46
N ALA A 116 14.26 13.72 28.00
CA ALA A 116 12.96 13.07 28.05
C ALA A 116 12.35 12.88 26.65
N ASP A 117 12.56 13.83 25.73
CA ASP A 117 12.10 13.72 24.34
C ASP A 117 12.83 12.63 23.53
N GLU A 118 14.16 12.51 23.69
CA GLU A 118 14.94 11.47 23.00
C GLU A 118 14.55 10.06 23.50
N ASN A 119 14.36 9.90 24.82
CA ASN A 119 13.89 8.64 25.40
C ASN A 119 12.47 8.28 24.94
N ARG A 120 11.56 9.27 24.84
CA ARG A 120 10.19 9.08 24.34
C ARG A 120 10.18 8.42 22.95
N ALA A 121 11.06 8.85 22.04
CA ALA A 121 11.16 8.27 20.70
C ALA A 121 11.59 6.79 20.73
N HIS A 122 12.55 6.43 21.59
CA HIS A 122 13.00 5.05 21.76
C HIS A 122 11.90 4.16 22.35
N GLU A 123 11.15 4.65 23.34
CA GLU A 123 10.04 3.91 23.97
C GLU A 123 8.92 3.61 22.97
N TRP A 124 8.54 4.60 22.14
CA TRP A 124 7.57 4.41 21.07
C TRP A 124 8.05 3.39 20.04
N LEU A 125 9.33 3.46 19.62
CA LEU A 125 9.89 2.51 18.68
C LEU A 125 9.86 1.07 19.23
N ALA A 126 10.28 0.87 20.48
CA ALA A 126 10.23 -0.44 21.12
C ALA A 126 8.79 -0.98 21.21
N PHE A 127 7.83 -0.14 21.60
CA PHE A 127 6.43 -0.53 21.68
C PHE A 127 5.84 -0.87 20.31
N ASP A 128 6.13 -0.06 19.29
CA ASP A 128 5.67 -0.27 17.91
C ASP A 128 6.22 -1.56 17.31
N VAL A 129 7.48 -1.89 17.55
CA VAL A 129 8.06 -3.18 17.17
C VAL A 129 7.38 -4.33 17.93
N ALA A 130 7.24 -4.20 19.26
CA ALA A 130 6.69 -5.24 20.11
C ALA A 130 5.25 -5.63 19.73
N ARG A 131 4.37 -4.64 19.55
CA ARG A 131 2.94 -4.87 19.28
C ARG A 131 2.66 -5.49 17.91
N ARG A 132 3.62 -5.44 16.99
CA ARG A 132 3.49 -5.96 15.61
C ARG A 132 3.90 -7.43 15.48
N ILE A 133 4.51 -7.99 16.52
CA ILE A 133 4.89 -9.40 16.56
C ILE A 133 3.82 -10.17 17.33
N ASP A 134 3.31 -11.23 16.71
CA ASP A 134 2.35 -12.11 17.35
C ASP A 134 2.98 -12.87 18.53
N ALA A 135 2.27 -12.89 19.64
CA ALA A 135 2.77 -13.47 20.89
C ALA A 135 2.89 -15.00 20.82
N ASP A 136 1.98 -15.68 20.12
CA ASP A 136 2.04 -17.13 19.96
C ASP A 136 3.20 -17.53 19.03
N GLU A 137 3.47 -16.70 18.02
CA GLU A 137 4.62 -16.87 17.15
C GLU A 137 5.95 -16.72 17.88
N MET A 138 6.11 -15.63 18.64
CA MET A 138 7.32 -15.42 19.43
C MET A 138 7.52 -16.54 20.46
N GLU A 139 6.46 -16.97 21.14
CA GLU A 139 6.52 -18.10 22.08
C GLU A 139 6.99 -19.39 21.38
N ALA A 140 6.47 -19.71 20.20
CA ALA A 140 6.87 -20.89 19.43
C ALA A 140 8.36 -20.85 19.05
N LEU A 141 8.85 -19.69 18.59
CA LEU A 141 10.26 -19.49 18.25
C LEU A 141 11.18 -19.65 19.47
N LEU A 142 10.77 -19.08 20.62
CA LEU A 142 11.51 -19.19 21.88
C LEU A 142 11.58 -20.64 22.35
N ARG A 143 10.45 -21.36 22.36
CA ARG A 143 10.41 -22.78 22.75
C ARG A 143 11.34 -23.62 21.90
N HIS A 144 11.35 -23.41 20.58
CA HIS A 144 12.26 -24.11 19.69
C HIS A 144 13.73 -23.76 19.97
N ARG A 145 14.05 -22.46 20.12
CA ARG A 145 15.41 -21.99 20.42
C ARG A 145 15.97 -22.64 21.69
N LEU A 146 15.15 -22.80 22.72
CA LEU A 146 15.56 -23.35 24.02
C LEU A 146 15.58 -24.88 24.05
N ALA A 147 14.73 -25.56 23.28
CA ALA A 147 14.74 -27.02 23.17
C ALA A 147 15.97 -27.56 22.42
N GLY A 148 16.57 -26.73 21.56
CA GLY A 148 17.75 -27.08 20.76
C GLY A 148 17.41 -27.88 19.50
N THR A 149 18.45 -28.18 18.73
CA THR A 149 18.32 -28.75 17.37
C THR A 149 18.56 -30.27 17.37
N THR A 150 17.50 -31.07 17.25
CA THR A 150 17.58 -32.53 16.96
C THR A 150 17.62 -32.84 15.46
N ALA A 151 18.44 -33.78 14.99
CA ALA A 151 18.42 -34.17 13.59
C ALA A 151 17.06 -34.77 13.19
N LEU A 152 16.58 -34.48 11.97
CA LEU A 152 15.41 -35.15 11.43
C LEU A 152 15.71 -36.64 11.22
N PRO A 153 14.76 -37.55 11.51
CA PRO A 153 14.87 -38.93 11.08
C PRO A 153 14.88 -39.02 9.55
N GLU A 154 15.36 -40.12 9.00
CA GLU A 154 15.19 -40.41 7.57
C GLU A 154 13.69 -40.50 7.26
N LEU A 155 13.21 -39.62 6.38
CA LEU A 155 11.80 -39.51 6.04
C LEU A 155 11.46 -40.38 4.84
N GLY A 156 10.59 -41.36 5.04
CA GLY A 156 9.92 -42.10 3.97
C GLY A 156 8.71 -41.34 3.40
N ARG A 157 8.05 -41.95 2.42
CA ARG A 157 6.80 -41.40 1.85
C ARG A 157 5.63 -41.55 2.81
N LEU A 158 4.86 -40.48 2.95
CA LEU A 158 3.59 -40.44 3.68
C LEU A 158 2.41 -40.89 2.80
N ILE A 159 2.40 -40.50 1.54
CA ILE A 159 1.37 -40.90 0.56
C ILE A 159 1.98 -41.84 -0.48
N ALA A 160 1.33 -42.98 -0.70
CA ALA A 160 1.76 -44.00 -1.65
C ALA A 160 1.37 -43.69 -3.12
N VAL A 161 1.49 -42.43 -3.56
CA VAL A 161 1.24 -42.01 -4.94
C VAL A 161 2.45 -41.27 -5.50
N GLU A 162 2.71 -41.42 -6.80
CA GLU A 162 3.74 -40.62 -7.48
C GLU A 162 3.21 -39.20 -7.73
N SER A 163 3.99 -38.20 -7.31
CA SER A 163 3.67 -36.80 -7.50
C SER A 163 4.64 -36.14 -8.47
N SER A 164 4.17 -35.10 -9.15
CA SER A 164 4.93 -34.28 -10.08
C SER A 164 4.62 -32.80 -9.85
N PRO A 165 5.37 -31.85 -10.42
CA PRO A 165 5.06 -30.43 -10.32
C PRO A 165 3.65 -30.04 -10.79
N ALA A 166 3.01 -30.84 -11.67
CA ALA A 166 1.64 -30.61 -12.11
C ALA A 166 0.59 -30.83 -11.00
N ASN A 167 0.96 -31.52 -9.91
CA ASN A 167 0.11 -31.73 -8.75
C ASN A 167 0.15 -30.54 -7.77
N LEU A 168 1.01 -29.55 -7.97
CA LEU A 168 1.14 -28.42 -7.04
C LEU A 168 0.05 -27.36 -7.30
N ALA A 169 -0.78 -27.11 -6.28
CA ALA A 169 -1.74 -26.02 -6.27
C ALA A 169 -1.03 -24.67 -6.01
N ASP A 170 -1.39 -23.64 -6.78
CA ASP A 170 -0.88 -22.28 -6.64
C ASP A 170 -1.89 -21.38 -5.94
N LEU A 171 -1.67 -21.18 -4.64
CA LEU A 171 -2.47 -20.30 -3.79
C LEU A 171 -1.77 -18.96 -3.54
N SER A 172 -0.65 -18.71 -4.23
CA SER A 172 0.14 -17.50 -4.09
C SER A 172 -0.55 -16.27 -4.70
N VAL A 173 0.01 -15.09 -4.45
CA VAL A 173 -0.47 -13.85 -5.08
C VAL A 173 -0.34 -13.83 -6.60
N LEU A 174 0.46 -14.72 -7.20
CA LEU A 174 0.61 -14.83 -8.65
C LEU A 174 -0.34 -15.85 -9.27
N GLY A 175 -1.03 -16.65 -8.46
CA GLY A 175 -1.91 -17.72 -8.91
C GLY A 175 -3.09 -17.19 -9.73
N ARG A 176 -3.28 -17.73 -10.94
CA ARG A 176 -4.39 -17.33 -11.85
C ARG A 176 -5.76 -17.73 -11.32
N ASP A 177 -5.84 -18.78 -10.52
CA ASP A 177 -7.10 -19.18 -9.86
C ASP A 177 -7.55 -18.15 -8.81
N GLN A 178 -6.70 -17.19 -8.47
CA GLN A 178 -7.01 -16.10 -7.55
C GLN A 178 -7.56 -14.84 -8.26
N ASP A 179 -7.66 -14.85 -9.59
CA ASP A 179 -8.10 -13.69 -10.37
C ASP A 179 -9.56 -13.32 -10.09
N ALA A 180 -9.94 -12.09 -10.45
CA ALA A 180 -11.30 -11.57 -10.25
C ALA A 180 -11.83 -11.66 -8.80
N GLY A 181 -10.93 -11.69 -7.81
CA GLY A 181 -11.30 -11.78 -6.40
C GLY A 181 -11.75 -13.17 -5.94
N ALA A 182 -11.51 -14.22 -6.74
CA ALA A 182 -11.89 -15.60 -6.40
C ALA A 182 -11.34 -16.05 -5.04
N TRP A 183 -10.14 -15.58 -4.67
CA TRP A 183 -9.49 -15.83 -3.38
C TRP A 183 -10.32 -15.43 -2.15
N THR A 184 -11.29 -14.53 -2.32
CA THR A 184 -12.15 -14.06 -1.22
C THR A 184 -13.24 -15.06 -0.84
N ALA A 185 -13.49 -16.07 -1.67
CA ALA A 185 -14.46 -17.11 -1.39
C ALA A 185 -13.94 -18.08 -0.32
N ALA A 186 -14.79 -18.50 0.61
CA ALA A 186 -14.42 -19.51 1.60
C ALA A 186 -14.02 -20.86 0.98
N SER A 187 -14.51 -21.14 -0.24
CA SER A 187 -14.18 -22.34 -1.02
C SER A 187 -12.95 -22.18 -1.93
N ALA A 188 -12.25 -21.04 -1.91
CA ALA A 188 -11.21 -20.74 -2.90
C ALA A 188 -10.10 -21.81 -2.93
N GLU A 189 -9.53 -22.17 -1.78
CA GLU A 189 -8.50 -23.22 -1.73
C GLU A 189 -9.04 -24.58 -2.21
N ASP A 190 -10.29 -24.91 -1.88
CA ASP A 190 -10.95 -26.14 -2.32
C ASP A 190 -11.16 -26.18 -3.82
N GLU A 191 -11.53 -25.06 -4.44
CA GLU A 191 -11.73 -24.95 -5.87
C GLU A 191 -10.42 -25.13 -6.65
N VAL A 192 -9.33 -24.53 -6.15
CA VAL A 192 -7.98 -24.73 -6.73
C VAL A 192 -7.55 -26.19 -6.61
N LEU A 193 -7.66 -26.78 -5.41
CA LEU A 193 -7.30 -28.18 -5.17
C LEU A 193 -8.14 -29.11 -6.05
N ALA A 194 -9.45 -28.92 -6.11
CA ALA A 194 -10.34 -29.72 -6.93
C ALA A 194 -10.03 -29.59 -8.43
N ARG A 195 -9.63 -28.41 -8.91
CA ARG A 195 -9.17 -28.21 -10.29
C ARG A 195 -7.91 -29.03 -10.56
N VAL A 196 -6.90 -28.90 -9.72
CA VAL A 196 -5.64 -29.65 -9.85
C VAL A 196 -5.89 -31.16 -9.76
N CYS A 197 -6.75 -31.64 -8.85
CA CYS A 197 -7.14 -33.05 -8.78
C CYS A 197 -7.77 -33.55 -10.09
N ARG A 198 -8.64 -32.76 -10.73
CA ARG A 198 -9.27 -33.13 -12.01
C ARG A 198 -8.25 -33.23 -13.15
N GLU A 199 -7.23 -32.38 -13.14
CA GLU A 199 -6.22 -32.30 -14.21
C GLU A 199 -5.06 -33.28 -14.01
N ALA A 200 -4.64 -33.50 -12.77
CA ALA A 200 -3.40 -34.20 -12.42
C ALA A 200 -3.59 -35.44 -11.52
N GLY A 201 -4.84 -35.80 -11.17
CA GLY A 201 -5.19 -36.99 -10.39
C GLY A 201 -5.23 -36.79 -8.87
N HIS A 202 -4.42 -35.87 -8.35
CA HIS A 202 -4.41 -35.40 -6.96
C HIS A 202 -3.76 -34.01 -6.90
N ALA A 203 -3.93 -33.32 -5.77
CA ALA A 203 -3.40 -31.98 -5.55
C ALA A 203 -2.59 -31.90 -4.25
N ILE A 204 -1.57 -31.03 -4.24
CA ILE A 204 -0.66 -30.79 -3.13
C ILE A 204 -0.46 -29.28 -3.00
N THR A 205 -0.65 -28.71 -1.82
CA THR A 205 -0.30 -27.29 -1.55
C THR A 205 1.19 -27.15 -1.30
N ARG A 206 1.75 -25.94 -1.47
CA ARG A 206 3.17 -25.71 -1.19
C ARG A 206 3.45 -25.39 0.28
N TYR A 207 4.65 -25.79 0.73
CA TYR A 207 5.23 -25.44 2.02
C TYR A 207 5.93 -24.08 1.94
N GLY A 208 5.75 -23.21 2.93
CA GLY A 208 6.29 -21.83 2.92
C GLY A 208 5.58 -20.87 1.96
N GLU A 209 4.48 -21.28 1.35
CA GLU A 209 3.71 -20.44 0.43
C GLU A 209 2.90 -19.39 1.22
N ALA A 210 3.09 -18.12 0.87
CA ALA A 210 2.18 -17.06 1.30
C ALA A 210 0.87 -17.16 0.52
N ARG A 211 -0.21 -17.58 1.18
CA ARG A 211 -1.51 -17.82 0.54
C ARG A 211 -2.34 -16.55 0.52
N LEU A 212 -2.75 -16.12 -0.67
CA LEU A 212 -3.60 -14.94 -0.82
C LEU A 212 -4.99 -15.14 -0.21
N THR A 213 -5.50 -16.38 -0.21
CA THR A 213 -6.77 -16.76 0.44
C THR A 213 -6.80 -16.48 1.95
N ARG A 214 -5.65 -16.24 2.56
CA ARG A 214 -5.51 -15.88 3.97
C ARG A 214 -5.37 -14.39 4.21
N ALA A 215 -5.17 -13.58 3.17
CA ALA A 215 -4.98 -12.15 3.32
C ALA A 215 -6.21 -11.50 3.98
N VAL A 216 -5.98 -10.75 5.05
CA VAL A 216 -7.01 -9.94 5.70
C VAL A 216 -6.80 -8.50 5.27
N ARG A 217 -7.87 -7.89 4.73
CA ARG A 217 -7.89 -6.49 4.31
C ARG A 217 -8.21 -5.59 5.50
N ASP A 218 -7.91 -4.30 5.37
CA ASP A 218 -8.30 -3.27 6.34
C ASP A 218 -7.80 -3.55 7.78
N ARG A 219 -6.60 -4.15 7.91
CA ARG A 219 -6.00 -4.52 9.19
C ARG A 219 -4.61 -3.88 9.35
N ALA A 220 -4.30 -3.45 10.58
CA ALA A 220 -2.98 -2.93 10.96
C ALA A 220 -1.92 -4.04 11.07
N GLU A 221 -2.28 -5.11 11.76
CA GLU A 221 -1.40 -6.21 12.08
C GLU A 221 -1.14 -7.08 10.84
N ALA A 222 0.10 -7.59 10.76
CA ALA A 222 0.45 -8.59 9.77
C ALA A 222 -0.48 -9.81 9.88
N THR A 223 -0.82 -10.38 8.74
CA THR A 223 -1.69 -11.54 8.65
C THR A 223 -0.87 -12.80 8.47
N ALA A 224 -1.26 -13.86 9.20
CA ALA A 224 -0.65 -15.18 9.09
C ALA A 224 -1.00 -15.85 7.76
N THR A 225 -0.18 -15.59 6.74
CA THR A 225 -0.40 -16.04 5.36
C THR A 225 0.53 -17.17 4.94
N VAL A 226 1.66 -17.36 5.64
CA VAL A 226 2.70 -18.31 5.24
C VAL A 226 2.38 -19.69 5.82
N ALA A 227 2.18 -20.68 4.95
CA ALA A 227 1.82 -22.04 5.36
C ALA A 227 3.04 -22.84 5.87
N LEU A 228 2.93 -23.42 7.06
CA LEU A 228 3.94 -24.34 7.60
C LEU A 228 3.59 -25.82 7.43
N GLY A 229 2.38 -26.12 6.96
CA GLY A 229 1.91 -27.46 6.64
C GLY A 229 1.52 -27.63 5.17
N VAL A 230 1.51 -28.87 4.71
CA VAL A 230 1.14 -29.25 3.33
C VAL A 230 -0.14 -30.06 3.34
N THR A 231 -1.08 -29.68 2.48
CA THR A 231 -2.34 -30.40 2.27
C THR A 231 -2.27 -31.19 0.98
N PHE A 232 -2.58 -32.48 1.08
CA PHE A 232 -2.80 -33.41 -0.02
C PHE A 232 -4.30 -33.63 -0.20
N ASP A 233 -4.78 -33.64 -1.45
CA ASP A 233 -6.19 -33.88 -1.80
C ASP A 233 -6.29 -34.87 -2.96
N ALA A 234 -7.22 -35.83 -2.87
CA ALA A 234 -7.40 -36.91 -3.83
C ALA A 234 -8.88 -37.25 -4.05
N PRO A 235 -9.26 -37.73 -5.24
CA PRO A 235 -10.65 -38.03 -5.59
C PRO A 235 -11.22 -39.25 -4.84
N ALA A 236 -10.37 -40.07 -4.24
CA ALA A 236 -10.75 -41.28 -3.50
C ALA A 236 -9.77 -41.53 -2.35
N GLY A 237 -10.16 -42.40 -1.41
CA GLY A 237 -9.35 -42.71 -0.24
C GLY A 237 -8.00 -43.33 -0.60
N MET A 238 -6.92 -42.66 -0.22
CA MET A 238 -5.53 -43.09 -0.41
C MET A 238 -4.95 -43.65 0.89
N PRO A 239 -4.15 -44.74 0.84
CA PRO A 239 -3.37 -45.20 1.98
C PRO A 239 -2.36 -44.15 2.44
N VAL A 240 -2.27 -43.96 3.75
CA VAL A 240 -1.28 -43.12 4.42
C VAL A 240 -0.30 -44.05 5.14
N LEU A 241 0.99 -43.89 4.87
CA LEU A 241 2.06 -44.72 5.43
C LEU A 241 2.80 -43.97 6.53
N ALA A 242 3.33 -44.67 7.53
CA ALA A 242 4.24 -44.10 8.50
C ALA A 242 5.58 -43.76 7.81
N PRO A 243 5.98 -42.48 7.69
CA PRO A 243 7.23 -42.13 7.02
C PRO A 243 8.47 -42.51 7.85
N PHE A 244 8.32 -42.71 9.16
CA PHE A 244 9.37 -43.17 10.06
C PHE A 244 8.77 -44.04 11.18
N ALA A 245 9.63 -44.80 11.88
CA ALA A 245 9.19 -45.60 13.03
C ALA A 245 8.97 -44.69 14.25
N GLY A 246 7.85 -44.85 14.96
CA GLY A 246 7.49 -43.94 16.05
C GLY A 246 6.24 -44.34 16.81
N GLU A 247 5.79 -43.47 17.69
CA GLU A 247 4.53 -43.61 18.43
C GLU A 247 3.43 -42.79 17.76
N LEU A 248 2.39 -43.47 17.27
CA LEU A 248 1.20 -42.84 16.71
C LEU A 248 0.16 -42.66 17.83
N SER A 249 -0.25 -41.42 18.08
CA SER A 249 -1.22 -41.08 19.11
C SER A 249 -2.16 -39.97 18.65
N LEU A 250 -3.30 -39.80 19.34
CA LEU A 250 -4.23 -38.70 19.11
C LEU A 250 -3.97 -37.63 20.17
N VAL A 251 -3.50 -36.46 19.75
CA VAL A 251 -3.19 -35.32 20.62
C VAL A 251 -4.05 -34.14 20.16
N GLU A 252 -4.90 -33.62 21.06
CA GLU A 252 -5.73 -32.44 20.80
C GLU A 252 -6.59 -32.53 19.52
N GLY A 253 -7.03 -33.74 19.17
CA GLY A 253 -7.87 -33.99 17.99
C GLY A 253 -7.12 -34.18 16.67
N ALA A 254 -5.79 -34.07 16.67
CA ALA A 254 -4.93 -34.38 15.54
C ALA A 254 -4.16 -35.68 15.78
N TRP A 255 -3.86 -36.44 14.71
CA TRP A 255 -2.99 -37.60 14.80
C TRP A 255 -1.53 -37.14 14.78
N THR A 256 -0.72 -37.66 15.70
CA THR A 256 0.69 -37.31 15.81
C THR A 256 1.53 -38.57 15.79
N LEU A 257 2.49 -38.63 14.87
CA LEU A 257 3.55 -39.64 14.86
C LEU A 257 4.83 -39.02 15.40
N ARG A 258 5.32 -39.54 16.54
CA ARG A 258 6.45 -38.97 17.29
C ARG A 258 7.66 -39.89 17.30
N ALA A 259 8.84 -39.33 17.01
CA ALA A 259 10.14 -40.00 17.16
C ALA A 259 11.26 -38.97 17.34
N ASP A 260 12.24 -39.23 18.21
CA ASP A 260 13.51 -38.49 18.34
C ASP A 260 13.40 -36.95 18.36
N GLY A 261 12.37 -36.43 19.06
CA GLY A 261 12.14 -34.98 19.20
C GLY A 261 11.49 -34.33 17.97
N VAL A 262 10.99 -35.13 17.02
CA VAL A 262 10.23 -34.70 15.84
C VAL A 262 8.80 -35.23 15.95
N ASP A 263 7.85 -34.35 15.69
CA ASP A 263 6.43 -34.65 15.63
C ASP A 263 5.91 -34.46 14.20
N LEU A 264 5.25 -35.48 13.65
CA LEU A 264 4.48 -35.37 12.41
C LEU A 264 2.99 -35.30 12.76
N TRP A 265 2.40 -34.13 12.54
CA TRP A 265 0.98 -33.85 12.75
C TRP A 265 0.19 -34.14 11.49
N LEU A 266 -0.93 -34.84 11.63
CA LEU A 266 -1.76 -35.37 10.56
C LEU A 266 -3.25 -35.09 10.83
N ASP A 267 -3.84 -34.20 10.03
CA ASP A 267 -5.28 -33.91 10.06
C ASP A 267 -5.99 -34.55 8.85
N GLY A 268 -7.16 -35.16 9.07
CA GLY A 268 -7.97 -35.76 8.00
C GLY A 268 -7.77 -37.28 7.79
N LEU A 269 -7.10 -37.96 8.72
CA LEU A 269 -6.93 -39.41 8.72
C LEU A 269 -8.22 -40.12 9.16
N THR A 270 -8.82 -40.94 8.29
CA THR A 270 -10.19 -41.46 8.50
C THR A 270 -10.25 -42.80 9.26
N ARG A 271 -9.15 -43.55 9.44
CA ARG A 271 -9.11 -44.81 10.22
C ARG A 271 -7.69 -45.22 10.66
N PRO A 272 -7.16 -44.74 11.79
CA PRO A 272 -5.96 -45.35 12.37
C PRO A 272 -6.32 -46.58 13.21
N LEU A 273 -5.49 -47.62 13.10
CA LEU A 273 -5.77 -48.95 13.64
C LEU A 273 -5.72 -49.05 15.18
N THR A 274 -5.01 -48.15 15.87
CA THR A 274 -5.07 -47.84 17.32
C THR A 274 -3.84 -46.98 17.68
N THR A 275 -3.87 -46.23 18.80
CA THR A 275 -2.66 -45.64 19.39
C THR A 275 -1.61 -46.73 19.62
N ALA A 276 -0.49 -46.68 18.91
CA ALA A 276 0.47 -47.79 18.86
C ALA A 276 1.85 -47.33 18.35
N ARG A 277 2.85 -48.18 18.59
CA ARG A 277 4.16 -48.05 17.96
C ARG A 277 4.08 -48.64 16.55
N VAL A 278 4.50 -47.87 15.55
CA VAL A 278 4.49 -48.26 14.12
C VAL A 278 5.91 -48.31 13.58
N ALA A 279 6.14 -49.18 12.58
CA ALA A 279 7.37 -49.21 11.80
C ALA A 279 7.26 -48.28 10.58
N ALA A 280 8.41 -47.83 10.06
CA ALA A 280 8.43 -47.08 8.80
C ALA A 280 7.85 -47.94 7.66
N GLY A 281 6.92 -47.37 6.90
CA GLY A 281 6.19 -48.03 5.81
C GLY A 281 4.88 -48.71 6.22
N ASP A 282 4.57 -48.81 7.52
CA ASP A 282 3.27 -49.35 7.96
C ASP A 282 2.12 -48.45 7.49
N GLU A 283 1.00 -49.04 7.06
CA GLU A 283 -0.22 -48.27 6.78
C GLU A 283 -0.84 -47.80 8.10
N ILE A 284 -0.92 -46.48 8.27
CA ILE A 284 -1.45 -45.82 9.48
C ILE A 284 -2.88 -45.32 9.30
N GLY A 285 -3.44 -45.41 8.09
CA GLY A 285 -4.84 -45.16 7.81
C GLY A 285 -5.07 -44.75 6.36
N THR A 286 -6.25 -44.17 6.09
CA THR A 286 -6.62 -43.68 4.76
C THR A 286 -7.10 -42.24 4.80
N THR A 287 -6.97 -41.53 3.69
CA THR A 287 -7.40 -40.13 3.56
C THR A 287 -7.90 -39.79 2.16
N ILE A 288 -8.90 -38.92 2.06
CA ILE A 288 -9.19 -38.17 0.82
C ILE A 288 -8.51 -36.80 0.83
N ARG A 289 -8.30 -36.24 2.03
CA ARG A 289 -7.66 -34.96 2.27
C ARG A 289 -6.85 -35.05 3.55
N LEU A 290 -5.54 -34.81 3.46
CA LEU A 290 -4.62 -34.91 4.58
C LEU A 290 -3.78 -33.65 4.66
N THR A 291 -3.77 -33.01 5.82
CA THR A 291 -2.78 -31.97 6.13
C THR A 291 -1.68 -32.57 6.98
N ALA A 292 -0.44 -32.48 6.49
CA ALA A 292 0.76 -32.97 7.16
C ALA A 292 1.66 -31.79 7.55
N GLN A 293 2.18 -31.83 8.77
CA GLN A 293 3.08 -30.80 9.29
C GLN A 293 4.13 -31.43 10.20
N LEU A 294 5.41 -31.17 9.93
CA LEU A 294 6.51 -31.54 10.82
C LEU A 294 6.69 -30.48 11.91
N GLY A 295 7.12 -30.88 13.10
CA GLY A 295 7.36 -29.96 14.21
C GLY A 295 8.51 -30.39 15.11
N ARG A 296 9.26 -29.40 15.61
CA ARG A 296 10.45 -29.56 16.47
C ARG A 296 10.35 -28.68 17.72
N THR A 297 9.16 -28.66 18.29
CA THR A 297 8.69 -27.79 19.39
C THR A 297 8.59 -28.53 20.73
N GLY A 298 9.17 -29.74 20.84
CA GLY A 298 9.21 -30.48 22.10
C GLY A 298 7.84 -30.96 22.60
N GLY A 299 6.88 -31.22 21.70
CA GLY A 299 5.57 -31.80 22.01
C GLY A 299 4.36 -30.94 21.67
N GLY A 300 4.54 -29.62 21.50
CA GLY A 300 3.48 -28.71 21.02
C GLY A 300 3.39 -28.70 19.49
N ARG A 301 2.23 -28.41 18.90
CA ARG A 301 2.09 -28.27 17.45
C ARG A 301 2.56 -26.88 16.99
N PRO A 302 3.44 -26.75 15.99
CA PRO A 302 3.74 -25.44 15.40
C PRO A 302 2.48 -24.79 14.81
N PRO A 303 2.40 -23.45 14.75
CA PRO A 303 1.30 -22.79 14.05
C PRO A 303 1.13 -23.33 12.63
N ALA A 304 -0.11 -23.53 12.17
CA ALA A 304 -0.35 -23.98 10.80
C ALA A 304 0.03 -22.91 9.77
N PHE A 305 -0.14 -21.64 10.16
CA PHE A 305 0.20 -20.45 9.39
C PHE A 305 0.90 -19.45 10.30
N VAL A 306 1.81 -18.69 9.71
CA VAL A 306 2.56 -17.64 10.41
C VAL A 306 2.58 -16.35 9.61
N THR A 307 2.76 -15.23 10.30
CA THR A 307 2.98 -13.93 9.70
C THR A 307 4.34 -13.89 9.01
N PRO A 308 4.49 -13.10 7.94
CA PRO A 308 5.75 -12.98 7.24
C PRO A 308 6.71 -11.96 7.90
N THR A 309 6.53 -11.64 9.18
CA THR A 309 7.37 -10.68 9.93
C THR A 309 8.71 -11.29 10.31
N ALA A 310 8.72 -12.56 10.73
CA ALA A 310 9.94 -13.29 11.04
C ALA A 310 10.59 -13.86 9.76
N PRO A 311 11.93 -13.88 9.66
CA PRO A 311 12.62 -14.59 8.60
C PRO A 311 12.17 -16.04 8.51
N PHE A 312 11.79 -16.50 7.31
CA PHE A 312 11.26 -17.85 7.12
C PHE A 312 12.23 -18.96 7.55
N ALA A 313 13.54 -18.69 7.55
CA ALA A 313 14.55 -19.61 8.05
C ALA A 313 14.37 -19.97 9.54
N LEU A 314 13.79 -19.08 10.35
CA LEU A 314 13.44 -19.39 11.74
C LEU A 314 12.27 -20.38 11.78
N TRP A 315 11.26 -20.18 10.93
CA TRP A 315 10.11 -21.07 10.83
C TRP A 315 10.43 -22.45 10.26
N SER A 316 11.34 -22.53 9.28
CA SER A 316 11.78 -23.81 8.75
C SER A 316 12.63 -24.62 9.73
N ALA A 317 13.24 -23.98 10.74
CA ALA A 317 13.87 -24.68 11.85
C ALA A 317 12.82 -25.33 12.79
N VAL A 318 11.72 -24.60 13.07
CA VAL A 318 10.60 -25.02 13.92
C VAL A 318 9.75 -26.11 13.26
N SER A 319 9.39 -25.92 11.99
CA SER A 319 8.50 -26.77 11.20
C SER A 319 9.18 -27.08 9.87
N PRO A 320 10.05 -28.11 9.80
CA PRO A 320 10.90 -28.36 8.63
C PRO A 320 10.15 -28.74 7.35
N ASP A 321 10.86 -28.64 6.23
CA ASP A 321 10.40 -28.99 4.88
C ASP A 321 9.88 -30.45 4.82
N PRO A 322 8.60 -30.67 4.44
CA PRO A 322 8.01 -31.99 4.34
C PRO A 322 8.13 -32.65 2.95
N SER A 323 8.96 -32.14 2.03
CA SER A 323 9.07 -32.61 0.64
C SER A 323 9.26 -34.13 0.49
N ASP A 324 10.10 -34.73 1.33
CA ASP A 324 10.36 -36.19 1.30
C ASP A 324 9.09 -37.02 1.57
N LEU A 325 8.15 -36.49 2.38
CA LEU A 325 6.86 -37.14 2.67
C LEU A 325 6.01 -37.31 1.40
N PHE A 326 6.18 -36.43 0.42
CA PHE A 326 5.42 -36.44 -0.83
C PHE A 326 6.22 -36.92 -2.04
N GLY A 327 7.53 -37.16 -1.86
CA GLY A 327 8.45 -37.56 -2.93
C GLY A 327 8.57 -36.51 -4.05
N LEU A 328 8.36 -35.24 -3.70
CA LEU A 328 8.34 -34.07 -4.60
C LEU A 328 8.81 -32.86 -3.79
N ASP A 329 9.59 -31.96 -4.40
CA ASP A 329 9.87 -30.64 -3.82
C ASP A 329 8.57 -29.83 -3.77
N VAL A 330 8.03 -29.67 -2.56
CA VAL A 330 6.78 -28.93 -2.30
C VAL A 330 7.08 -27.53 -1.76
N THR A 331 8.35 -27.13 -1.66
CA THR A 331 8.73 -25.83 -1.13
C THR A 331 8.39 -24.71 -2.11
N ALA A 332 7.74 -23.67 -1.61
CA ALA A 332 7.44 -22.47 -2.38
C ALA A 332 8.72 -21.67 -2.64
N SER A 333 8.79 -21.05 -3.81
CA SER A 333 9.83 -20.06 -4.07
C SER A 333 9.62 -18.86 -3.15
N ILE A 334 10.58 -18.60 -2.26
CA ILE A 334 10.54 -17.42 -1.39
C ILE A 334 10.86 -16.19 -2.25
N PRO A 335 9.97 -15.20 -2.33
CA PRO A 335 10.24 -13.97 -3.07
C PRO A 335 11.45 -13.23 -2.50
N ASP A 336 12.20 -12.53 -3.35
CA ASP A 336 13.32 -11.66 -2.97
C ASP A 336 13.02 -10.19 -3.35
N PRO A 337 12.25 -9.46 -2.52
CA PRO A 337 11.96 -8.04 -2.75
C PRO A 337 13.21 -7.17 -2.86
N ALA A 338 14.22 -7.41 -2.00
CA ALA A 338 15.45 -6.62 -1.98
C ALA A 338 16.26 -6.82 -3.26
N GLY A 339 16.40 -8.06 -3.73
CA GLY A 339 17.05 -8.33 -5.01
C GLY A 339 16.26 -7.82 -6.22
N ALA A 340 14.91 -7.77 -6.15
CA ALA A 340 14.10 -7.14 -7.19
C ALA A 340 14.32 -5.63 -7.26
N LEU A 341 14.40 -4.95 -6.11
CA LEU A 341 14.72 -3.53 -6.02
C LEU A 341 16.14 -3.24 -6.52
N ALA A 342 17.14 -4.05 -6.14
CA ALA A 342 18.50 -3.90 -6.63
C ALA A 342 18.58 -4.00 -8.17
N ARG A 343 17.88 -4.96 -8.78
CA ARG A 343 17.79 -5.07 -10.25
C ARG A 343 17.12 -3.85 -10.90
N ARG A 344 16.12 -3.25 -10.23
CA ARG A 344 15.51 -1.99 -10.66
C ARG A 344 16.54 -0.87 -10.60
N ASP A 345 17.26 -0.71 -9.51
CA ASP A 345 18.24 0.37 -9.34
C ASP A 345 19.41 0.27 -10.34
N ASP A 346 19.77 -0.96 -10.73
CA ASP A 346 20.79 -1.22 -11.73
C ASP A 346 20.37 -0.84 -13.16
N THR A 347 19.07 -0.88 -13.48
CA THR A 347 18.58 -0.82 -14.87
C THR A 347 17.59 0.31 -15.16
N PHE A 348 16.89 0.81 -14.16
CA PHE A 348 15.86 1.84 -14.28
C PHE A 348 16.45 3.22 -13.98
N ALA A 349 16.12 4.22 -14.79
CA ALA A 349 16.71 5.54 -14.66
C ALA A 349 16.35 6.17 -13.31
N ARG A 350 17.35 6.64 -12.55
CA ARG A 350 17.17 7.19 -11.18
C ARG A 350 16.19 8.36 -11.07
N VAL A 351 15.98 9.10 -12.15
CA VAL A 351 14.98 10.20 -12.21
C VAL A 351 13.53 9.67 -12.15
N GLN A 352 13.31 8.37 -12.39
CA GLN A 352 12.03 7.71 -12.20
C GLN A 352 12.00 7.07 -10.81
N GLU A 353 11.65 7.90 -9.84
CA GLU A 353 11.64 7.57 -8.41
C GLU A 353 10.68 6.42 -8.06
N HIS A 354 10.82 5.89 -6.85
CA HIS A 354 9.85 5.00 -6.23
C HIS A 354 9.45 5.55 -4.87
N TYR A 355 8.29 5.14 -4.37
CA TYR A 355 7.87 5.44 -3.02
C TYR A 355 8.67 4.60 -2.02
N PHE A 356 8.93 5.17 -0.85
CA PHE A 356 9.63 4.56 0.29
C PHE A 356 11.08 4.15 -0.01
N ALA A 357 11.92 4.12 1.02
CA ALA A 357 13.28 3.59 0.89
C ALA A 357 13.29 2.06 0.70
N HIS A 358 12.40 1.37 1.41
CA HIS A 358 12.23 -0.09 1.36
C HIS A 358 10.79 -0.45 0.94
N PRO A 359 10.42 -0.25 -0.34
CA PRO A 359 9.07 -0.51 -0.80
C PRO A 359 8.70 -2.00 -0.73
N PRO A 360 7.44 -2.34 -0.37
CA PRO A 360 6.94 -3.70 -0.56
C PRO A 360 6.92 -4.05 -2.06
N LEU A 361 7.22 -5.31 -2.38
CA LEU A 361 7.09 -5.82 -3.75
C LEU A 361 5.62 -6.17 -4.01
N ILE A 362 4.89 -5.24 -4.62
CA ILE A 362 3.47 -5.35 -4.94
C ILE A 362 3.27 -6.09 -6.27
N GLU A 363 2.54 -7.20 -6.25
CA GLU A 363 2.33 -8.08 -7.43
C GLU A 363 0.84 -8.38 -7.71
N ARG A 364 -0.07 -7.95 -6.83
CA ARG A 364 -1.51 -8.02 -7.09
C ARG A 364 -2.22 -6.81 -6.52
N GLY A 365 -3.31 -6.40 -7.17
CA GLY A 365 -4.25 -5.45 -6.62
C GLY A 365 -5.69 -5.95 -6.79
N TRP A 366 -6.56 -5.55 -5.87
CA TRP A 366 -7.99 -5.83 -5.93
C TRP A 366 -8.77 -4.64 -5.38
N ARG A 367 -9.63 -4.03 -6.20
CA ARG A 367 -10.38 -2.82 -5.83
C ARG A 367 -9.43 -1.71 -5.35
N HIS A 368 -9.52 -1.27 -4.11
CA HIS A 368 -8.66 -0.24 -3.50
C HIS A 368 -7.56 -0.82 -2.60
N HIS A 369 -7.24 -2.11 -2.76
CA HIS A 369 -6.18 -2.80 -2.04
C HIS A 369 -5.05 -3.24 -2.97
N LEU A 370 -3.82 -3.21 -2.45
CA LEU A 370 -2.60 -3.75 -3.04
C LEU A 370 -2.08 -4.90 -2.18
N PHE A 371 -1.47 -5.91 -2.79
CA PHE A 371 -0.95 -7.10 -2.12
C PHE A 371 0.52 -7.30 -2.47
N ASP A 372 1.36 -7.44 -1.44
CA ASP A 372 2.76 -7.81 -1.63
C ASP A 372 2.93 -9.31 -1.93
N THR A 373 4.14 -9.72 -2.28
CA THR A 373 4.49 -11.13 -2.52
C THR A 373 4.34 -12.05 -1.30
N ARG A 374 4.10 -11.49 -0.11
CA ARG A 374 3.85 -12.20 1.15
C ARG A 374 2.37 -12.17 1.53
N ALA A 375 1.50 -11.81 0.58
CA ALA A 375 0.05 -11.71 0.72
C ALA A 375 -0.41 -10.74 1.82
N GLN A 376 0.42 -9.74 2.16
CA GLN A 376 0.00 -8.65 3.04
C GLN A 376 -0.77 -7.60 2.24
N SER A 377 -1.87 -7.10 2.82
CA SER A 377 -2.77 -6.15 2.18
C SER A 377 -2.42 -4.72 2.58
N TYR A 378 -2.45 -3.81 1.61
CA TYR A 378 -2.24 -2.39 1.79
C TYR A 378 -3.41 -1.60 1.22
N LEU A 379 -3.92 -0.62 1.97
CA LEU A 379 -4.85 0.38 1.47
C LEU A 379 -4.14 1.30 0.48
N ASP A 380 -4.71 1.43 -0.72
CA ASP A 380 -4.21 2.32 -1.74
C ASP A 380 -4.87 3.69 -1.65
N MET A 381 -4.16 4.64 -1.04
CA MET A 381 -4.65 6.01 -0.89
C MET A 381 -4.01 6.97 -1.90
N VAL A 382 -3.23 6.47 -2.87
CA VAL A 382 -2.45 7.31 -3.79
C VAL A 382 -2.79 7.12 -5.25
N ASN A 383 -3.50 6.09 -5.68
CA ASN A 383 -3.69 5.83 -7.11
C ASN A 383 -5.03 6.34 -7.67
N ASN A 384 -4.97 7.49 -8.36
CA ASN A 384 -6.04 7.97 -9.24
C ASN A 384 -5.90 7.50 -10.70
N VAL A 385 -4.82 6.78 -11.03
CA VAL A 385 -4.68 6.11 -12.34
C VAL A 385 -5.67 4.94 -12.40
N THR A 386 -5.71 4.12 -11.36
CA THR A 386 -6.62 2.97 -11.25
C THR A 386 -7.98 3.40 -10.68
N GLN A 387 -8.65 4.31 -11.38
CA GLN A 387 -9.89 4.94 -10.94
C GLN A 387 -11.00 3.95 -10.53
N ILE A 388 -11.27 2.90 -11.31
CA ILE A 388 -12.34 1.92 -11.04
C ILE A 388 -11.89 0.79 -10.11
N GLY A 389 -10.66 0.86 -9.60
CA GLY A 389 -10.04 -0.18 -8.77
C GLY A 389 -9.21 -1.19 -9.56
N HIS A 390 -8.31 -1.85 -8.83
CA HIS A 390 -7.37 -2.83 -9.34
C HIS A 390 -8.05 -4.16 -9.69
N GLY A 391 -7.57 -4.81 -10.75
CA GLY A 391 -8.01 -6.16 -11.12
C GLY A 391 -9.48 -6.28 -11.56
N HIS A 392 -10.09 -5.19 -12.03
CA HIS A 392 -11.53 -5.16 -12.34
C HIS A 392 -11.91 -6.18 -13.44
N PRO A 393 -12.75 -7.19 -13.17
CA PRO A 393 -12.97 -8.32 -14.08
C PRO A 393 -13.56 -7.91 -15.43
N ARG A 394 -14.55 -7.01 -15.44
CA ARG A 394 -15.14 -6.49 -16.70
C ARG A 394 -14.10 -5.85 -17.63
N LEU A 395 -13.10 -5.14 -17.07
CA LEU A 395 -12.05 -4.50 -17.85
C LEU A 395 -11.08 -5.55 -18.41
N VAL A 396 -10.67 -6.52 -17.59
CA VAL A 396 -9.79 -7.62 -18.01
C VAL A 396 -10.42 -8.40 -19.17
N GLU A 397 -11.69 -8.76 -19.06
CA GLU A 397 -12.42 -9.48 -20.11
C GLU A 397 -12.55 -8.67 -21.40
N ALA A 398 -12.96 -7.39 -21.29
CA ALA A 398 -13.11 -6.52 -22.45
C ALA A 398 -11.79 -6.32 -23.20
N VAL A 399 -10.68 -6.11 -22.47
CA VAL A 399 -9.35 -5.98 -23.05
C VAL A 399 -8.92 -7.30 -23.71
N ARG A 400 -9.05 -8.44 -23.02
CA ARG A 400 -8.68 -9.75 -23.56
C ARG A 400 -9.40 -10.03 -24.87
N ASP A 401 -10.71 -9.79 -24.89
CA ASP A 401 -11.56 -10.08 -26.05
C ASP A 401 -11.23 -9.16 -27.23
N GLN A 402 -10.95 -7.87 -26.99
CA GLN A 402 -10.53 -6.95 -28.03
C GLN A 402 -9.13 -7.30 -28.56
N TRP A 403 -8.19 -7.63 -27.67
CA TRP A 403 -6.81 -7.95 -28.02
C TRP A 403 -6.72 -9.22 -28.87
N ALA A 404 -7.59 -10.20 -28.63
CA ALA A 404 -7.68 -11.42 -29.43
C ALA A 404 -8.20 -11.18 -30.86
N ARG A 405 -8.87 -10.04 -31.12
CA ARG A 405 -9.46 -9.68 -32.42
C ARG A 405 -8.56 -8.75 -33.22
N LEU A 406 -8.27 -7.56 -32.69
CA LEU A 406 -7.51 -6.52 -33.38
C LEU A 406 -7.01 -5.45 -32.40
N ASN A 407 -5.74 -5.09 -32.52
CA ASN A 407 -5.19 -3.87 -31.94
C ASN A 407 -4.21 -3.22 -32.92
N THR A 408 -4.50 -2.00 -33.37
CA THR A 408 -3.73 -1.28 -34.39
C THR A 408 -3.95 0.23 -34.26
N ASN A 409 -3.36 1.03 -35.15
CA ASN A 409 -3.49 2.48 -35.15
C ASN A 409 -4.86 2.99 -35.64
N SER A 410 -5.14 4.28 -35.45
CA SER A 410 -6.40 4.98 -35.77
C SER A 410 -6.57 5.41 -37.23
N ARG A 411 -5.69 4.99 -38.16
CA ARG A 411 -5.90 5.24 -39.61
C ARG A 411 -6.83 4.21 -40.25
N PHE A 412 -7.03 3.06 -39.62
CA PHE A 412 -8.05 2.10 -40.02
C PHE A 412 -9.38 2.50 -39.40
N HIS A 413 -10.47 2.13 -40.07
CA HIS A 413 -11.82 2.43 -39.61
C HIS A 413 -12.36 1.26 -38.78
N TYR A 414 -12.77 1.55 -37.54
CA TYR A 414 -13.40 0.61 -36.62
C TYR A 414 -14.39 1.35 -35.72
N GLU A 415 -15.39 0.64 -35.25
CA GLU A 415 -16.55 1.21 -34.56
C GLU A 415 -16.21 1.73 -33.16
N GLU A 416 -15.31 1.03 -32.45
CA GLU A 416 -14.96 1.31 -31.06
C GLU A 416 -14.34 2.69 -30.88
N LEU A 417 -13.57 3.16 -31.87
CA LEU A 417 -13.01 4.51 -31.87
C LEU A 417 -14.13 5.56 -31.86
N SER A 418 -15.07 5.43 -32.79
CA SER A 418 -16.18 6.38 -32.97
C SER A 418 -17.06 6.40 -31.72
N ARG A 419 -17.44 5.23 -31.21
CA ARG A 419 -18.23 5.09 -29.99
C ARG A 419 -17.54 5.74 -28.79
N TYR A 420 -16.23 5.58 -28.65
CA TYR A 420 -15.50 6.18 -27.54
C TYR A 420 -15.45 7.71 -27.65
N THR A 421 -15.13 8.25 -28.83
CA THR A 421 -15.10 9.70 -29.04
C THR A 421 -16.49 10.35 -28.92
N GLU A 422 -17.54 9.68 -29.40
CA GLU A 422 -18.94 10.11 -29.21
C GLU A 422 -19.27 10.19 -27.73
N ARG A 423 -18.92 9.15 -26.96
CA ARG A 423 -19.17 9.10 -25.52
C ARG A 423 -18.44 10.21 -24.75
N LEU A 424 -17.21 10.54 -25.14
CA LEU A 424 -16.47 11.65 -24.55
C LEU A 424 -17.12 13.00 -24.87
N ALA A 425 -17.54 13.22 -26.11
CA ALA A 425 -18.24 14.44 -26.53
C ALA A 425 -19.60 14.59 -25.82
N GLU A 426 -20.35 13.50 -25.61
CA GLU A 426 -21.60 13.51 -24.84
C GLU A 426 -21.41 13.92 -23.37
N LEU A 427 -20.28 13.57 -22.77
CA LEU A 427 -19.96 13.90 -21.38
C LEU A 427 -19.36 15.30 -21.24
N ALA A 428 -18.80 15.85 -22.32
CA ALA A 428 -18.18 17.17 -22.32
C ALA A 428 -19.23 18.29 -22.15
N PRO A 429 -18.83 19.47 -21.63
CA PRO A 429 -19.72 20.62 -21.61
C PRO A 429 -20.20 21.03 -23.02
N GLU A 430 -21.33 21.71 -23.09
CA GLU A 430 -21.92 22.17 -24.36
C GLU A 430 -20.90 22.95 -25.21
N GLY A 431 -20.81 22.57 -26.49
CA GLY A 431 -19.90 23.18 -27.48
C GLY A 431 -18.57 22.43 -27.68
N LEU A 432 -18.18 21.52 -26.78
CA LEU A 432 -16.96 20.72 -26.92
C LEU A 432 -17.27 19.37 -27.60
N ASP A 433 -17.35 19.39 -28.93
CA ASP A 433 -17.87 18.28 -29.75
C ASP A 433 -16.80 17.48 -30.51
N THR A 434 -15.52 17.83 -30.35
CA THR A 434 -14.42 17.28 -31.15
C THR A 434 -13.32 16.71 -30.26
N VAL A 435 -12.88 15.48 -30.56
CA VAL A 435 -11.94 14.71 -29.71
C VAL A 435 -10.69 14.32 -30.50
N PHE A 436 -9.52 14.55 -29.91
CA PHE A 436 -8.24 13.96 -30.32
C PHE A 436 -7.81 12.93 -29.28
N LEU A 437 -7.33 11.76 -29.72
CA LEU A 437 -6.83 10.71 -28.83
C LEU A 437 -5.29 10.65 -28.86
N VAL A 438 -4.72 10.53 -27.67
CA VAL A 438 -3.28 10.46 -27.39
C VAL A 438 -3.01 9.38 -26.32
N ASN A 439 -1.78 9.25 -25.86
CA ASN A 439 -1.38 8.15 -24.96
C ASN A 439 -1.09 8.60 -23.53
N SER A 440 -1.01 9.91 -23.27
CA SER A 440 -0.68 10.46 -21.95
C SER A 440 -1.22 11.87 -21.74
N GLY A 441 -1.15 12.34 -20.49
CA GLY A 441 -1.48 13.73 -20.15
C GLY A 441 -0.52 14.73 -20.78
N SER A 442 0.79 14.44 -20.79
CA SER A 442 1.80 15.29 -21.42
C SER A 442 1.52 15.46 -22.92
N GLU A 443 1.16 14.39 -23.64
CA GLU A 443 0.79 14.48 -25.06
C GLU A 443 -0.51 15.28 -25.26
N ALA A 444 -1.48 15.17 -24.33
CA ALA A 444 -2.72 15.92 -24.39
C ALA A 444 -2.46 17.43 -24.20
N VAL A 445 -1.62 17.80 -23.23
CA VAL A 445 -1.22 19.18 -22.99
C VAL A 445 -0.42 19.74 -24.17
N ASP A 446 0.58 19.01 -24.68
CA ASP A 446 1.34 19.44 -25.87
C ASP A 446 0.42 19.74 -27.06
N LEU A 447 -0.56 18.86 -27.29
CA LEU A 447 -1.55 19.07 -28.35
C LEU A 447 -2.46 20.27 -28.05
N ALA A 448 -2.94 20.44 -26.81
CA ALA A 448 -3.78 21.58 -26.43
C ALA A 448 -3.05 22.93 -26.60
N LEU A 449 -1.77 23.01 -26.23
CA LEU A 449 -0.93 24.19 -26.43
C LEU A 449 -0.79 24.51 -27.93
N ARG A 450 -0.54 23.48 -28.75
CA ARG A 450 -0.46 23.62 -30.20
C ARG A 450 -1.79 24.10 -30.79
N LEU A 451 -2.92 23.53 -30.37
CA LEU A 451 -4.25 23.92 -30.82
C LEU A 451 -4.53 25.40 -30.50
N ALA A 452 -4.20 25.86 -29.29
CA ALA A 452 -4.38 27.25 -28.88
C ALA A 452 -3.54 28.22 -29.74
N GLN A 453 -2.26 27.90 -29.96
CA GLN A 453 -1.35 28.73 -30.76
C GLN A 453 -1.77 28.78 -32.24
N THR A 454 -2.09 27.63 -32.84
CA THR A 454 -2.53 27.55 -34.23
C THR A 454 -3.86 28.28 -34.44
N HIS A 455 -4.85 28.07 -33.56
CA HIS A 455 -6.17 28.70 -33.70
C HIS A 455 -6.12 30.22 -33.59
N THR A 456 -5.29 30.74 -32.68
CA THR A 456 -5.19 32.19 -32.46
C THR A 456 -4.16 32.88 -33.36
N GLY A 457 -3.25 32.11 -33.98
CA GLY A 457 -2.08 32.66 -34.69
C GLY A 457 -1.05 33.33 -33.77
N ARG A 458 -1.13 33.09 -32.45
CA ARG A 458 -0.31 33.72 -31.42
C ARG A 458 0.54 32.69 -30.70
N ARG A 459 1.53 33.16 -29.95
CA ARG A 459 2.54 32.29 -29.33
C ARG A 459 2.46 32.22 -27.81
N THR A 460 2.18 33.34 -27.14
CA THR A 460 2.35 33.45 -25.68
C THR A 460 1.24 32.71 -24.94
N VAL A 461 1.61 31.83 -24.00
CA VAL A 461 0.68 31.10 -23.13
C VAL A 461 0.90 31.53 -21.70
N LEU A 462 -0.20 31.82 -20.99
CA LEU A 462 -0.18 32.05 -19.55
C LEU A 462 -0.34 30.72 -18.82
N ALA A 463 0.51 30.45 -17.84
CA ALA A 463 0.47 29.25 -17.02
C ALA A 463 0.58 29.61 -15.54
N VAL A 464 0.01 28.78 -14.67
CA VAL A 464 -0.10 29.08 -13.24
C VAL A 464 1.13 28.58 -12.50
N LYS A 465 1.64 29.37 -11.54
CA LYS A 465 2.69 28.92 -10.61
C LYS A 465 2.23 27.70 -9.79
N GLU A 466 3.18 26.89 -9.30
CA GLU A 466 2.97 25.65 -8.53
C GLU A 466 2.30 24.49 -9.31
N ALA A 467 1.82 24.70 -10.54
CA ALA A 467 1.11 23.68 -11.33
C ALA A 467 2.05 22.66 -12.00
N TYR A 468 1.51 21.48 -12.31
CA TYR A 468 2.18 20.44 -13.09
C TYR A 468 1.29 19.95 -14.24
N HIS A 469 1.83 20.01 -15.46
CA HIS A 469 1.11 19.68 -16.68
C HIS A 469 1.77 18.57 -17.51
N GLY A 470 2.98 18.13 -17.16
CA GLY A 470 3.66 17.02 -17.82
C GLY A 470 5.17 17.17 -17.88
N TRP A 471 5.81 16.26 -18.61
CA TRP A 471 7.27 16.13 -18.68
C TRP A 471 7.84 16.26 -20.10
N THR A 472 6.99 16.34 -21.13
CA THR A 472 7.45 16.61 -22.51
C THR A 472 7.88 18.08 -22.63
N VAL A 473 8.64 18.45 -23.66
CA VAL A 473 9.16 19.81 -23.80
C VAL A 473 8.07 20.89 -23.71
N GLY A 474 6.89 20.68 -24.32
CA GLY A 474 5.78 21.63 -24.26
C GLY A 474 5.11 21.68 -22.90
N SER A 475 4.66 20.53 -22.39
CA SER A 475 3.95 20.41 -21.12
C SER A 475 4.81 20.76 -19.91
N ASP A 476 6.10 20.39 -19.91
CA ASP A 476 7.06 20.86 -18.91
C ASP A 476 7.20 22.39 -19.00
N SER A 477 7.27 22.99 -20.20
CA SER A 477 7.42 24.45 -20.35
C SER A 477 6.31 25.26 -19.67
N VAL A 478 5.10 24.70 -19.49
CA VAL A 478 4.00 25.35 -18.75
C VAL A 478 3.83 24.85 -17.31
N SER A 479 4.67 23.90 -16.87
CA SER A 479 4.73 23.43 -15.49
C SER A 479 5.66 24.31 -14.65
N SER A 480 5.41 24.45 -13.36
CA SER A 480 6.22 25.29 -12.47
C SER A 480 6.42 24.72 -11.05
N SER A 481 5.90 23.51 -10.80
CA SER A 481 6.17 22.72 -9.59
C SER A 481 7.68 22.53 -9.36
N LEU A 482 8.17 23.04 -8.22
CA LEU A 482 9.56 22.84 -7.79
C LEU A 482 9.79 21.42 -7.28
N GLY A 483 8.71 20.77 -6.81
CA GLY A 483 8.75 19.38 -6.36
C GLY A 483 8.99 18.36 -7.48
N ASP A 484 8.71 18.73 -8.74
CA ASP A 484 8.96 17.89 -9.93
C ASP A 484 10.22 18.32 -10.70
N ASN A 485 10.48 19.64 -10.78
CA ASN A 485 11.68 20.20 -11.39
C ASN A 485 12.21 21.36 -10.54
N PRO A 486 13.30 21.16 -9.77
CA PRO A 486 13.87 22.22 -8.93
C PRO A 486 14.32 23.48 -9.67
N ARG A 487 14.49 23.41 -11.00
CA ARG A 487 14.83 24.53 -11.87
C ARG A 487 13.66 24.97 -12.76
N ALA A 488 12.42 24.61 -12.42
CA ALA A 488 11.25 24.92 -13.24
C ALA A 488 11.16 26.42 -13.53
N LEU A 489 11.46 27.28 -12.55
CA LEU A 489 11.39 28.74 -12.70
C LEU A 489 12.51 29.35 -13.56
N GLU A 490 13.63 28.65 -13.74
CA GLU A 490 14.79 29.14 -14.50
C GLU A 490 14.78 28.71 -15.97
N THR A 491 14.00 27.69 -16.31
CA THR A 491 14.11 26.94 -17.57
C THR A 491 12.93 27.16 -18.51
N ARG A 492 12.06 28.13 -18.23
CA ARG A 492 10.87 28.39 -19.05
C ARG A 492 11.23 29.16 -20.33
N PRO A 493 10.66 28.77 -21.48
CA PRO A 493 10.87 29.48 -22.72
C PRO A 493 10.12 30.82 -22.73
N ASP A 494 10.53 31.72 -23.61
CA ASP A 494 10.01 33.08 -23.74
C ASP A 494 8.54 33.18 -24.22
N TRP A 495 7.95 32.08 -24.68
CA TRP A 495 6.51 32.01 -25.00
C TRP A 495 5.64 31.66 -23.79
N VAL A 496 6.21 31.43 -22.61
CA VAL A 496 5.43 31.16 -21.39
C VAL A 496 5.53 32.33 -20.44
N THR A 497 4.39 32.80 -19.96
CA THR A 497 4.28 33.79 -18.88
C THR A 497 3.65 33.13 -17.67
N LEU A 498 4.33 33.16 -16.52
CA LEU A 498 3.82 32.57 -15.28
C LEU A 498 3.02 33.60 -14.48
N VAL A 499 1.76 33.27 -14.16
CA VAL A 499 0.90 34.06 -13.27
C VAL A 499 0.91 33.51 -11.86
N ALA A 500 0.51 34.31 -10.88
CA ALA A 500 0.47 33.90 -9.48
C ALA A 500 -0.37 32.63 -9.26
N ALA A 501 0.06 31.77 -8.34
CA ALA A 501 -0.74 30.63 -7.89
C ALA A 501 -1.84 31.16 -6.96
N PRO A 502 -3.14 31.00 -7.29
CA PRO A 502 -4.25 31.39 -6.42
C PRO A 502 -4.41 30.40 -5.25
N ASN A 503 -3.40 30.34 -4.39
CA ASN A 503 -3.34 29.46 -3.23
C ASN A 503 -3.93 30.17 -2.00
N SER A 504 -5.16 29.83 -1.64
CA SER A 504 -5.91 30.48 -0.54
C SER A 504 -5.33 30.22 0.86
N LEU A 505 -4.44 29.23 1.02
CA LEU A 505 -3.83 28.91 2.30
C LEU A 505 -2.50 29.63 2.51
N ARG A 506 -1.60 29.54 1.52
CA ARG A 506 -0.20 29.96 1.66
C ARG A 506 0.26 30.96 0.61
N GLY A 507 -0.56 31.23 -0.40
CA GLY A 507 -0.27 32.20 -1.44
C GLY A 507 -0.23 33.64 -0.94
N VAL A 508 0.06 34.55 -1.87
CA VAL A 508 0.19 36.00 -1.62
C VAL A 508 -1.11 36.59 -1.07
N HIS A 509 -2.25 36.13 -1.59
CA HIS A 509 -3.58 36.52 -1.10
C HIS A 509 -4.24 35.29 -0.47
N ARG A 510 -4.56 35.38 0.82
CA ARG A 510 -5.09 34.25 1.60
C ARG A 510 -6.57 34.40 1.89
N GLY A 511 -7.21 33.28 2.20
CA GLY A 511 -8.62 33.20 2.55
C GLY A 511 -9.55 32.96 1.35
N PRO A 512 -10.84 32.67 1.63
CA PRO A 512 -11.81 32.29 0.61
C PRO A 512 -12.12 33.42 -0.38
N ASP A 513 -12.05 34.69 0.05
CA ASP A 513 -12.36 35.87 -0.76
C ASP A 513 -11.16 36.39 -1.59
N SER A 514 -10.08 35.60 -1.68
CA SER A 514 -8.82 36.00 -2.33
C SER A 514 -8.90 36.12 -3.87
N ALA A 515 -9.96 35.60 -4.50
CA ALA A 515 -10.14 35.60 -5.95
C ALA A 515 -9.98 36.99 -6.58
N GLY A 516 -10.60 38.01 -6.00
CA GLY A 516 -10.57 39.38 -6.55
C GLY A 516 -9.16 39.98 -6.56
N ALA A 517 -8.35 39.69 -5.55
CA ALA A 517 -6.98 40.17 -5.48
C ALA A 517 -6.07 39.48 -6.50
N TYR A 518 -6.21 38.16 -6.66
CA TYR A 518 -5.49 37.43 -7.71
C TYR A 518 -5.90 37.85 -9.13
N LEU A 519 -7.17 38.20 -9.34
CA LEU A 519 -7.62 38.74 -10.63
C LEU A 519 -7.05 40.14 -10.90
N ALA A 520 -6.83 40.95 -9.86
CA ALA A 520 -6.16 42.23 -10.00
C ALA A 520 -4.68 42.06 -10.37
N ASP A 521 -3.97 41.12 -9.75
CA ASP A 521 -2.59 40.76 -10.14
C ASP A 521 -2.54 40.30 -11.61
N LEU A 522 -3.50 39.48 -12.04
CA LEU A 522 -3.61 39.06 -13.43
C LEU A 522 -3.89 40.24 -14.38
N ASP A 523 -4.71 41.21 -13.96
CA ASP A 523 -4.98 42.41 -14.76
C ASP A 523 -3.71 43.23 -14.97
N ASP A 524 -2.85 43.34 -13.96
CA ASP A 524 -1.54 43.98 -14.06
C ASP A 524 -0.59 43.21 -14.99
N ASP A 525 -0.53 41.88 -14.87
CA ASP A 525 0.26 41.02 -15.77
C ASP A 525 -0.19 41.17 -17.24
N LEU A 526 -1.50 41.15 -17.49
CA LEU A 526 -2.07 41.32 -18.82
C LEU A 526 -1.82 42.73 -19.36
N ALA A 527 -1.95 43.77 -18.54
CA ALA A 527 -1.65 45.14 -18.94
C ALA A 527 -0.17 45.32 -19.33
N ALA A 528 0.74 44.64 -18.63
CA ALA A 528 2.16 44.63 -18.97
C ALA A 528 2.42 43.95 -20.33
N LEU A 529 1.77 42.81 -20.60
CA LEU A 529 1.84 42.14 -21.90
C LEU A 529 1.28 43.02 -23.03
N ASP A 530 0.12 43.65 -22.80
CA ASP A 530 -0.52 44.57 -23.74
C ASP A 530 0.41 45.77 -24.04
N ALA A 531 1.04 46.35 -23.03
CA ALA A 531 2.01 47.45 -23.18
C ALA A 531 3.29 47.03 -23.92
N ALA A 532 3.69 45.76 -23.80
CA ALA A 532 4.80 45.18 -24.55
C ALA A 532 4.42 44.74 -25.98
N GLY A 533 3.14 44.84 -26.36
CA GLY A 533 2.63 44.36 -27.65
C GLY A 533 2.67 42.85 -27.79
N VAL A 534 2.63 42.11 -26.67
CA VAL A 534 2.67 40.65 -26.64
C VAL A 534 1.24 40.11 -26.58
N GLU A 535 0.81 39.44 -27.65
CA GLU A 535 -0.53 38.85 -27.71
C GLU A 535 -0.58 37.45 -27.10
N VAL A 536 -1.66 37.17 -26.37
CA VAL A 536 -1.91 35.90 -25.68
C VAL A 536 -2.62 34.90 -26.60
N ALA A 537 -2.01 33.73 -26.77
CA ALA A 537 -2.60 32.55 -27.43
C ALA A 537 -3.60 31.84 -26.52
N GLY A 538 -3.28 31.72 -25.23
CA GLY A 538 -4.18 31.07 -24.29
C GLY A 538 -3.68 31.05 -22.86
N TYR A 539 -4.49 30.41 -22.01
CA TYR A 539 -4.25 30.19 -20.60
C TYR A 539 -4.46 28.71 -20.27
N ILE A 540 -3.58 28.12 -19.48
CA ILE A 540 -3.70 26.73 -18.99
C ILE A 540 -3.66 26.69 -17.46
N ALA A 541 -4.59 25.92 -16.88
CA ALA A 541 -4.58 25.63 -15.45
C ALA A 541 -5.24 24.27 -15.15
N GLU A 542 -4.79 23.65 -14.05
CA GLU A 542 -5.56 22.61 -13.37
C GLU A 542 -6.76 23.30 -12.69
N PRO A 543 -8.02 22.79 -12.82
CA PRO A 543 -9.17 23.38 -12.13
C PRO A 543 -9.12 23.27 -10.59
N VAL A 544 -8.31 22.36 -10.10
CA VAL A 544 -7.97 22.13 -8.69
C VAL A 544 -6.48 21.80 -8.68
N PHE A 545 -5.69 22.41 -7.81
CA PHE A 545 -4.24 22.20 -7.82
C PHE A 545 -3.87 20.79 -7.38
N GLY A 546 -3.47 19.96 -8.34
CA GLY A 546 -3.09 18.58 -8.08
C GLY A 546 -1.75 18.47 -7.34
N ASN A 547 -0.75 19.28 -7.73
CA ASN A 547 0.57 19.30 -7.09
C ASN A 547 0.46 19.69 -5.60
N ALA A 548 -0.33 20.72 -5.29
CA ALA A 548 -0.60 21.20 -3.94
C ALA A 548 -1.54 20.29 -3.11
N GLY A 549 -1.78 19.05 -3.56
CA GLY A 549 -2.57 18.08 -2.80
C GLY A 549 -4.08 18.29 -2.87
N GLY A 550 -4.60 18.84 -3.97
CA GLY A 550 -6.04 19.02 -4.16
C GLY A 550 -6.54 20.32 -3.55
N LEU A 551 -5.75 21.38 -3.65
CA LEU A 551 -6.15 22.69 -3.17
C LEU A 551 -7.17 23.31 -4.15
N MET A 552 -8.34 23.67 -3.64
CA MET A 552 -9.38 24.32 -4.42
C MET A 552 -8.96 25.75 -4.78
N LEU A 553 -9.24 26.18 -6.01
CA LEU A 553 -9.10 27.57 -6.41
C LEU A 553 -10.14 28.44 -5.67
N PRO A 554 -9.82 29.70 -5.32
CA PRO A 554 -10.80 30.64 -4.79
C PRO A 554 -12.00 30.77 -5.72
N ASP A 555 -13.22 30.78 -5.16
CA ASP A 555 -14.44 30.77 -5.95
C ASP A 555 -14.51 31.99 -6.89
N GLY A 556 -14.82 31.72 -8.17
CA GLY A 556 -14.93 32.74 -9.21
C GLY A 556 -13.59 33.14 -9.86
N TYR A 557 -12.45 32.61 -9.41
CA TYR A 557 -11.15 32.90 -10.01
C TYR A 557 -11.12 32.48 -11.49
N LEU A 558 -11.40 31.22 -11.83
CA LEU A 558 -11.32 30.78 -13.24
C LEU A 558 -12.33 31.49 -14.13
N ALA A 559 -13.52 31.82 -13.62
CA ALA A 559 -14.52 32.60 -14.34
C ALA A 559 -13.95 33.98 -14.74
N GLY A 560 -13.35 34.68 -13.78
CA GLY A 560 -12.71 35.96 -14.03
C GLY A 560 -11.51 35.89 -14.98
N VAL A 561 -10.70 34.83 -14.90
CA VAL A 561 -9.58 34.61 -15.83
C VAL A 561 -10.10 34.37 -17.25
N TYR A 562 -11.06 33.47 -17.43
CA TYR A 562 -11.55 33.09 -18.76
C TYR A 562 -12.19 34.28 -19.47
N GLU A 563 -12.92 35.13 -18.75
CA GLU A 563 -13.44 36.40 -19.28
C GLU A 563 -12.31 37.28 -19.86
N ARG A 564 -11.24 37.50 -19.08
CA ARG A 564 -10.10 38.35 -19.47
C ARG A 564 -9.30 37.82 -20.64
N ILE A 565 -9.09 36.50 -20.69
CA ILE A 565 -8.37 35.82 -21.76
C ILE A 565 -9.18 35.84 -23.05
N ARG A 566 -10.49 35.55 -22.98
CA ARG A 566 -11.39 35.59 -24.14
C ARG A 566 -11.61 37.00 -24.68
N ALA A 567 -11.66 38.02 -23.81
CA ALA A 567 -11.72 39.42 -24.23
C ALA A 567 -10.52 39.82 -25.11
N ARG A 568 -9.38 39.12 -24.98
CA ARG A 568 -8.20 39.28 -25.83
C ARG A 568 -8.15 38.30 -27.00
N GLY A 569 -9.14 37.42 -27.16
CA GLY A 569 -9.21 36.39 -28.19
C GLY A 569 -8.35 35.15 -27.92
N GLY A 570 -7.92 34.93 -26.67
CA GLY A 570 -7.16 33.74 -26.27
C GLY A 570 -8.05 32.52 -25.99
N VAL A 571 -7.42 31.35 -25.95
CA VAL A 571 -8.05 30.04 -25.66
C VAL A 571 -7.83 29.63 -24.20
N CYS A 572 -8.88 29.15 -23.54
CA CYS A 572 -8.83 28.69 -22.16
C CYS A 572 -8.76 27.15 -22.09
N ILE A 573 -7.67 26.62 -21.51
CA ILE A 573 -7.40 25.19 -21.40
C ILE A 573 -7.59 24.76 -19.94
N ALA A 574 -8.43 23.74 -19.71
CA ALA A 574 -8.58 23.08 -18.42
C ALA A 574 -7.83 21.74 -18.43
N ASP A 575 -6.83 21.62 -17.56
CA ASP A 575 -6.13 20.36 -17.34
C ASP A 575 -6.88 19.49 -16.32
N GLU A 576 -7.75 18.61 -16.83
CA GLU A 576 -8.62 17.73 -16.05
C GLU A 576 -7.95 16.38 -15.73
N VAL A 577 -6.65 16.23 -15.98
CA VAL A 577 -5.93 14.96 -15.82
C VAL A 577 -5.99 14.42 -14.38
N GLN A 578 -6.03 15.30 -13.36
CA GLN A 578 -6.07 14.91 -11.95
C GLN A 578 -7.49 14.71 -11.41
N VAL A 579 -8.43 15.56 -11.84
CA VAL A 579 -9.73 15.78 -11.17
C VAL A 579 -10.96 15.55 -12.05
N GLY A 580 -10.76 15.32 -13.34
CA GLY A 580 -11.85 14.89 -14.23
C GLY A 580 -12.38 13.51 -13.89
N PHE A 581 -13.39 13.08 -14.65
CA PHE A 581 -14.02 11.77 -14.51
C PHE A 581 -14.62 11.56 -13.10
N GLY A 582 -15.32 12.56 -12.56
CA GLY A 582 -16.13 12.39 -11.35
C GLY A 582 -15.33 12.29 -10.04
N ARG A 583 -14.01 12.56 -10.07
CA ARG A 583 -13.11 12.46 -8.92
C ARG A 583 -13.55 13.34 -7.73
N LEU A 584 -14.05 14.54 -8.02
CA LEU A 584 -14.57 15.46 -7.01
C LEU A 584 -15.97 15.07 -6.49
N GLY A 585 -16.57 14.00 -7.01
CA GLY A 585 -17.90 13.54 -6.64
C GLY A 585 -19.02 14.41 -7.21
N HIS A 586 -19.14 15.66 -6.76
CA HIS A 586 -20.23 16.55 -7.19
C HIS A 586 -20.15 16.98 -8.66
N TYR A 587 -18.95 16.86 -9.26
CA TYR A 587 -18.66 17.32 -10.61
C TYR A 587 -17.97 16.23 -11.40
N PHE A 588 -18.38 16.07 -12.66
CA PHE A 588 -17.68 15.16 -13.58
C PHE A 588 -16.38 15.79 -14.07
N TRP A 589 -16.39 17.10 -14.32
CA TRP A 589 -15.24 17.92 -14.69
C TRP A 589 -14.94 18.92 -13.57
N GLY A 590 -13.68 19.04 -13.14
CA GLY A 590 -13.29 19.98 -12.09
C GLY A 590 -13.62 21.44 -12.44
N SER A 591 -13.52 21.82 -13.70
CA SER A 591 -13.91 23.15 -14.21
C SER A 591 -15.38 23.53 -13.91
N GLN A 592 -16.28 22.55 -13.76
CA GLN A 592 -17.67 22.80 -13.37
C GLN A 592 -17.77 23.38 -11.95
N GLN A 593 -16.84 23.09 -11.05
CA GLN A 593 -16.83 23.65 -9.69
C GLN A 593 -16.67 25.17 -9.72
N GLN A 594 -15.94 25.71 -10.69
CA GLN A 594 -15.76 27.15 -10.89
C GLN A 594 -16.86 27.78 -11.77
N GLY A 595 -17.86 27.00 -12.20
CA GLY A 595 -18.95 27.47 -13.05
C GLY A 595 -18.53 27.87 -14.46
N VAL A 596 -17.42 27.31 -14.97
CA VAL A 596 -16.86 27.67 -16.29
C VAL A 596 -16.91 26.53 -17.29
N VAL A 597 -17.02 26.89 -18.57
CA VAL A 597 -16.81 25.98 -19.70
C VAL A 597 -15.48 26.37 -20.37
N PRO A 598 -14.45 25.49 -20.37
CA PRO A 598 -13.19 25.74 -21.07
C PRO A 598 -13.35 25.63 -22.59
N ASP A 599 -12.36 26.06 -23.34
CA ASP A 599 -12.30 25.89 -24.80
C ASP A 599 -11.63 24.57 -25.20
N VAL A 600 -10.77 24.05 -24.32
CA VAL A 600 -10.04 22.79 -24.47
C VAL A 600 -9.98 22.07 -23.11
N ILE A 601 -10.27 20.78 -23.09
CA ILE A 601 -10.08 19.89 -21.93
C ILE A 601 -8.99 18.87 -22.26
N THR A 602 -8.02 18.69 -21.36
CA THR A 602 -7.03 17.60 -21.44
C THR A 602 -7.30 16.53 -20.38
N ILE A 603 -7.26 15.25 -20.76
CA ILE A 603 -7.50 14.11 -19.87
C ILE A 603 -6.49 12.98 -20.09
N ALA A 604 -6.20 12.23 -19.02
CA ALA A 604 -5.39 11.01 -19.00
C ALA A 604 -5.60 10.28 -17.66
N LYS A 605 -4.61 9.53 -17.15
CA LYS A 605 -4.65 8.84 -15.84
C LYS A 605 -5.89 7.94 -15.70
N ALA A 606 -6.92 8.45 -15.02
CA ALA A 606 -8.19 7.78 -14.73
C ALA A 606 -8.86 7.16 -15.96
N VAL A 607 -8.74 7.79 -17.12
CA VAL A 607 -9.42 7.37 -18.37
C VAL A 607 -9.06 5.96 -18.83
N GLY A 608 -7.86 5.50 -18.47
CA GLY A 608 -7.32 4.21 -18.92
C GLY A 608 -7.32 3.13 -17.85
N ASN A 609 -7.62 3.46 -16.59
CA ASN A 609 -7.46 2.56 -15.44
C ASN A 609 -6.11 1.79 -15.44
N GLY A 610 -5.02 2.45 -15.86
CA GLY A 610 -3.68 1.87 -16.04
C GLY A 610 -3.20 1.74 -17.49
N GLN A 611 -4.11 1.67 -18.47
CA GLN A 611 -3.75 1.68 -19.90
C GLN A 611 -3.25 3.09 -20.31
N PRO A 612 -2.14 3.20 -21.08
CA PRO A 612 -1.74 4.46 -21.70
C PRO A 612 -2.83 5.02 -22.62
N LEU A 613 -3.51 6.05 -22.15
CA LEU A 613 -4.61 6.70 -22.83
C LEU A 613 -4.74 8.15 -22.32
N GLY A 614 -4.87 9.07 -23.25
CA GLY A 614 -5.25 10.45 -23.00
C GLY A 614 -6.09 10.99 -24.15
N ALA A 615 -6.70 12.15 -23.95
CA ALA A 615 -7.45 12.83 -24.98
C ALA A 615 -7.43 14.35 -24.81
N VAL A 616 -7.73 15.03 -25.90
CA VAL A 616 -8.05 16.45 -25.94
C VAL A 616 -9.47 16.59 -26.46
N ILE A 617 -10.35 17.24 -25.70
CA ILE A 617 -11.72 17.54 -26.11
C ILE A 617 -11.82 19.04 -26.34
N THR A 618 -12.31 19.47 -27.48
CA THR A 618 -12.35 20.89 -27.86
C THR A 618 -13.52 21.20 -28.78
N ARG A 619 -13.68 22.49 -29.10
CA ARG A 619 -14.62 23.00 -30.09
C ARG A 619 -14.15 22.68 -31.50
N ARG A 620 -15.09 22.38 -32.40
CA ARG A 620 -14.81 22.13 -33.82
C ARG A 620 -13.96 23.21 -34.48
N GLU A 621 -14.24 24.50 -34.26
CA GLU A 621 -13.47 25.57 -34.93
C GLU A 621 -11.98 25.60 -34.55
N ILE A 622 -11.63 25.18 -33.33
CA ILE A 622 -10.24 25.08 -32.86
C ILE A 622 -9.56 23.91 -33.56
N ALA A 623 -10.21 22.75 -33.60
CA ALA A 623 -9.71 21.57 -34.27
C ALA A 623 -9.50 21.79 -35.78
N GLU A 624 -10.44 22.47 -36.45
CA GLU A 624 -10.38 22.77 -37.88
C GLU A 624 -9.26 23.74 -38.24
N SER A 625 -8.93 24.67 -37.35
CA SER A 625 -7.79 25.58 -37.53
C SER A 625 -6.47 24.80 -37.61
N PHE A 626 -6.33 23.74 -36.80
CA PHE A 626 -5.15 22.87 -36.86
C PHE A 626 -5.15 21.94 -38.08
N ALA A 627 -6.31 21.41 -38.47
CA ALA A 627 -6.43 20.60 -39.68
C ALA A 627 -6.01 21.37 -40.95
N ALA A 628 -6.18 22.70 -40.97
CA ALA A 628 -5.73 23.55 -42.06
C ALA A 628 -4.19 23.62 -42.20
N GLU A 629 -3.43 23.33 -41.13
CA GLU A 629 -1.95 23.28 -41.16
C GLU A 629 -1.38 21.92 -41.56
N GLY A 630 -2.21 20.86 -41.60
CA GLY A 630 -1.82 19.53 -42.05
C GLY A 630 -2.40 18.40 -41.19
N SER A 631 -1.85 17.20 -41.38
CA SER A 631 -2.33 16.00 -40.69
C SER A 631 -1.69 15.83 -39.30
N PHE A 632 -2.51 15.49 -38.31
CA PHE A 632 -2.08 14.99 -37.00
C PHE A 632 -2.21 13.46 -36.94
N PHE A 633 -1.28 12.80 -36.24
CA PHE A 633 -1.34 11.36 -36.01
C PHE A 633 -0.58 10.96 -34.75
N SER A 634 -1.26 10.26 -33.84
CA SER A 634 -0.65 9.54 -32.71
C SER A 634 -0.73 8.04 -32.98
N SER A 635 0.41 7.34 -32.99
CA SER A 635 0.51 5.95 -33.46
C SER A 635 -0.39 4.97 -32.71
N ALA A 636 -0.44 5.09 -31.38
CA ALA A 636 -1.31 4.27 -30.51
C ALA A 636 -2.52 5.05 -29.99
N GLY A 637 -2.57 6.37 -30.22
CA GLY A 637 -3.70 7.23 -29.87
C GLY A 637 -4.96 6.78 -30.61
N GLY A 638 -5.93 6.31 -29.83
CA GLY A 638 -7.19 5.78 -30.37
C GLY A 638 -7.14 4.34 -30.86
N SER A 639 -6.18 3.52 -30.42
CA SER A 639 -6.19 2.09 -30.74
C SER A 639 -7.52 1.41 -30.33
N PRO A 640 -7.93 0.29 -30.98
CA PRO A 640 -9.15 -0.43 -30.62
C PRO A 640 -9.16 -0.83 -29.13
N VAL A 641 -8.03 -1.32 -28.60
CA VAL A 641 -7.94 -1.69 -27.19
C VAL A 641 -8.10 -0.47 -26.28
N SER A 642 -7.39 0.63 -26.54
CA SER A 642 -7.53 1.84 -25.71
C SER A 642 -8.96 2.39 -25.75
N SER A 643 -9.65 2.30 -26.89
CA SER A 643 -11.04 2.73 -27.03
C SER A 643 -12.00 1.85 -26.22
N VAL A 644 -11.82 0.52 -26.26
CA VAL A 644 -12.59 -0.43 -25.43
C VAL A 644 -12.31 -0.22 -23.94
N VAL A 645 -11.07 0.06 -23.56
CA VAL A 645 -10.71 0.41 -22.18
C VAL A 645 -11.48 1.65 -21.72
N GLY A 646 -11.40 2.75 -22.47
CA GLY A 646 -12.06 4.00 -22.11
C GLY A 646 -13.59 3.85 -21.98
N LEU A 647 -14.21 3.13 -22.92
CA LEU A 647 -15.64 2.80 -22.86
C LEU A 647 -15.97 1.96 -21.62
N THR A 648 -15.18 0.92 -21.34
CA THR A 648 -15.43 0.03 -20.20
C THR A 648 -15.28 0.75 -18.86
N VAL A 649 -14.29 1.64 -18.75
CA VAL A 649 -14.10 2.50 -17.56
C VAL A 649 -15.34 3.37 -17.33
N LEU A 650 -15.84 4.05 -18.36
CA LEU A 650 -17.05 4.88 -18.27
C LEU A 650 -18.29 4.07 -17.92
N ASP A 651 -18.44 2.87 -18.48
CA ASP A 651 -19.55 1.97 -18.16
C ASP A 651 -19.49 1.49 -16.71
N VAL A 652 -18.32 1.08 -16.21
CA VAL A 652 -18.14 0.67 -14.80
C VAL A 652 -18.44 1.84 -13.86
N MET A 653 -17.90 3.02 -14.14
CA MET A 653 -18.16 4.21 -13.33
C MET A 653 -19.65 4.52 -13.20
N ARG A 654 -20.41 4.41 -14.31
CA ARG A 654 -21.86 4.57 -14.33
C ARG A 654 -22.56 3.47 -13.55
N ASP A 655 -22.28 2.21 -13.88
CA ASP A 655 -23.02 1.05 -13.38
C ASP A 655 -22.79 0.83 -11.88
N GLU A 656 -21.57 1.11 -11.39
CA GLU A 656 -21.20 0.99 -9.97
C GLU A 656 -21.33 2.31 -9.20
N ARG A 657 -21.87 3.37 -9.83
CA ARG A 657 -22.15 4.67 -9.22
C ARG A 657 -20.92 5.27 -8.52
N LEU A 658 -19.75 5.16 -9.15
CA LEU A 658 -18.47 5.51 -8.52
C LEU A 658 -18.32 7.00 -8.23
N GLN A 659 -18.91 7.87 -9.05
CA GLN A 659 -18.96 9.31 -8.76
C GLN A 659 -19.79 9.61 -7.51
N GLU A 660 -20.90 8.89 -7.31
CA GLU A 660 -21.72 9.05 -6.11
C GLU A 660 -21.04 8.48 -4.86
N ASN A 661 -20.25 7.41 -5.03
CA ASN A 661 -19.39 6.92 -3.96
C ASN A 661 -18.32 7.95 -3.59
N ALA A 662 -17.79 8.69 -4.56
CA ALA A 662 -16.84 9.77 -4.29
C ALA A 662 -17.46 10.91 -3.47
N VAL A 663 -18.74 11.22 -3.65
CA VAL A 663 -19.49 12.10 -2.75
C VAL A 663 -19.61 11.44 -1.37
N THR A 664 -20.22 10.26 -1.31
CA THR A 664 -20.62 9.65 -0.03
C THR A 664 -19.44 9.30 0.87
N VAL A 665 -18.43 8.60 0.32
CA VAL A 665 -17.25 8.16 1.08
C VAL A 665 -16.20 9.26 1.15
N GLY A 666 -16.07 10.09 0.11
CA GLY A 666 -15.14 11.22 0.11
C GLY A 666 -15.49 12.28 1.15
N ASP A 667 -16.77 12.68 1.24
CA ASP A 667 -17.22 13.66 2.23
C ASP A 667 -17.06 13.10 3.65
N HIS A 668 -17.44 11.84 3.86
CA HIS A 668 -17.22 11.14 5.13
C HIS A 668 -15.73 11.12 5.52
N LEU A 669 -14.83 10.79 4.60
CA LEU A 669 -13.40 10.80 4.86
C LEU A 669 -12.88 12.21 5.15
N ALA A 670 -13.34 13.23 4.40
CA ALA A 670 -12.96 14.62 4.63
C ALA A 670 -13.37 15.09 6.03
N ASP A 671 -14.57 14.73 6.50
CA ASP A 671 -15.03 15.05 7.85
C ASP A 671 -14.16 14.37 8.91
N ARG A 672 -13.89 13.07 8.78
CA ARG A 672 -12.99 12.35 9.69
C ARG A 672 -11.60 13.01 9.75
N LEU A 673 -11.05 13.45 8.62
CA LEU A 673 -9.75 14.13 8.57
C LEU A 673 -9.78 15.51 9.23
N ARG A 674 -10.87 16.27 9.08
CA ARG A 674 -11.06 17.55 9.78
C ARG A 674 -11.12 17.34 11.29
N GLU A 675 -11.81 16.30 11.77
CA GLU A 675 -11.83 15.91 13.18
C GLU A 675 -10.41 15.57 13.69
N LEU A 676 -9.54 14.95 12.87
CA LEU A 676 -8.12 14.77 13.23
C LEU A 676 -7.42 16.11 13.37
N GLY A 677 -7.72 17.06 12.48
CA GLY A 677 -7.19 18.42 12.54
C GLY A 677 -7.54 19.21 13.80
N GLU A 678 -8.67 18.90 14.45
CA GLU A 678 -9.04 19.48 15.73
C GLU A 678 -8.21 18.90 16.90
N ARG A 679 -7.74 17.66 16.78
CA ARG A 679 -7.03 16.93 17.84
C ARG A 679 -5.51 17.00 17.72
N HIS A 680 -4.98 17.10 16.51
CA HIS A 680 -3.55 17.00 16.22
C HIS A 680 -2.99 18.34 15.72
N PRO A 681 -2.22 19.08 16.54
CA PRO A 681 -1.70 20.40 16.21
C PRO A 681 -0.93 20.46 14.88
N ILE A 682 -0.22 19.39 14.53
CA ILE A 682 0.57 19.29 13.30
C ILE A 682 -0.28 19.36 12.02
N VAL A 683 -1.57 19.01 12.08
CA VAL A 683 -2.48 19.18 10.95
C VAL A 683 -2.87 20.66 10.86
N GLY A 684 -2.33 21.36 9.87
CA GLY A 684 -2.60 22.79 9.65
C GLY A 684 -3.89 23.03 8.89
N ALA A 685 -4.16 22.23 7.85
CA ALA A 685 -5.38 22.33 7.06
C ALA A 685 -5.76 21.00 6.43
N VAL A 686 -7.06 20.82 6.21
CA VAL A 686 -7.63 19.74 5.40
C VAL A 686 -8.41 20.38 4.26
N HIS A 687 -8.06 20.03 3.02
CA HIS A 687 -8.66 20.61 1.82
C HIS A 687 -8.96 19.56 0.75
N GLY A 688 -9.68 19.99 -0.29
CA GLY A 688 -10.12 19.13 -1.39
C GLY A 688 -11.61 18.79 -1.33
N MET A 689 -12.05 17.94 -2.25
CA MET A 689 -13.44 17.58 -2.46
C MET A 689 -13.55 16.16 -3.00
N GLY A 690 -14.58 15.42 -2.58
CA GLY A 690 -14.78 14.03 -2.99
C GLY A 690 -13.57 13.16 -2.61
N LEU A 691 -13.06 12.37 -3.56
CA LEU A 691 -11.90 11.50 -3.33
C LEU A 691 -10.60 12.09 -3.90
N TYR A 692 -10.45 13.41 -3.77
CA TYR A 692 -9.17 14.11 -3.91
C TYR A 692 -9.01 15.06 -2.72
N LEU A 693 -8.31 14.61 -1.69
CA LEU A 693 -8.15 15.29 -0.41
C LEU A 693 -6.66 15.51 -0.10
N GLY A 694 -6.38 16.58 0.64
CA GLY A 694 -5.06 16.92 1.14
C GLY A 694 -5.11 17.20 2.64
N VAL A 695 -4.12 16.67 3.36
CA VAL A 695 -3.86 17.01 4.77
C VAL A 695 -2.52 17.73 4.82
N GLU A 696 -2.53 19.04 5.00
CA GLU A 696 -1.33 19.86 5.07
C GLU A 696 -0.75 19.85 6.49
N LEU A 697 0.49 19.40 6.62
CA LEU A 697 1.20 19.26 7.89
C LEU A 697 2.14 20.44 8.11
N VAL A 698 2.06 21.06 9.29
CA VAL A 698 2.82 22.26 9.67
C VAL A 698 3.33 22.17 11.09
N LEU A 699 4.51 22.74 11.33
CA LEU A 699 5.12 22.87 12.67
C LEU A 699 4.48 24.01 13.47
N ASP A 700 3.99 25.04 12.77
CA ASP A 700 3.31 26.19 13.35
C ASP A 700 2.13 26.59 12.44
N ARG A 701 0.93 26.67 13.02
CA ARG A 701 -0.31 26.98 12.28
C ARG A 701 -0.45 28.45 11.90
N ALA A 702 0.14 29.37 12.66
CA ALA A 702 0.08 30.80 12.34
C ALA A 702 1.02 31.13 11.18
N GLU A 703 2.24 30.59 11.22
CA GLU A 703 3.26 30.79 10.20
C GLU A 703 3.10 29.86 8.99
N MET A 704 2.36 28.75 9.14
CA MET A 704 2.24 27.68 8.15
C MET A 704 3.62 27.12 7.73
N THR A 705 4.49 26.93 8.72
CA THR A 705 5.84 26.36 8.51
C THR A 705 5.73 24.88 8.15
N PRO A 706 6.22 24.41 6.98
CA PRO A 706 6.08 23.01 6.56
C PRO A 706 6.69 21.99 7.53
N ALA A 707 5.95 20.92 7.82
CA ALA A 707 6.44 19.76 8.57
C ALA A 707 6.91 18.63 7.62
N THR A 708 7.95 18.91 6.82
CA THR A 708 8.41 18.01 5.74
C THR A 708 9.00 16.69 6.27
N ALA A 709 9.78 16.75 7.34
CA ALA A 709 10.41 15.57 7.93
C ALA A 709 9.34 14.66 8.56
N GLU A 710 8.40 15.28 9.27
CA GLU A 710 7.28 14.61 9.92
C GLU A 710 6.35 13.99 8.88
N ALA A 711 6.07 14.67 7.76
CA ALA A 711 5.27 14.12 6.68
C ALA A 711 5.88 12.82 6.11
N THR A 712 7.20 12.76 5.97
CA THR A 712 7.92 11.56 5.53
C THR A 712 7.77 10.44 6.56
N LEU A 713 8.05 10.74 7.84
CA LEU A 713 7.91 9.79 8.94
C LEU A 713 6.48 9.25 9.07
N ILE A 714 5.47 10.11 8.93
CA ILE A 714 4.06 9.72 8.93
C ILE A 714 3.79 8.74 7.80
N CYS A 715 4.28 8.99 6.59
CA CYS A 715 4.06 8.07 5.46
C CYS A 715 4.70 6.70 5.70
N ASP A 716 5.91 6.65 6.25
CA ASP A 716 6.59 5.38 6.59
C ASP A 716 5.82 4.61 7.67
N ARG A 717 5.30 5.30 8.69
CA ARG A 717 4.51 4.67 9.74
C ARG A 717 3.14 4.23 9.24
N MET A 718 2.50 4.99 8.36
CA MET A 718 1.26 4.60 7.69
C MET A 718 1.43 3.35 6.82
N LEU A 719 2.55 3.21 6.10
CA LEU A 719 2.87 1.99 5.35
C LEU A 719 2.89 0.78 6.28
N ALA A 720 3.52 0.94 7.44
CA ALA A 720 3.63 -0.12 8.43
C ALA A 720 2.30 -0.42 9.16
N GLU A 721 1.33 0.50 9.09
CA GLU A 721 -0.08 0.28 9.46
C GLU A 721 -0.92 -0.28 8.29
N GLY A 722 -0.29 -0.66 7.17
CA GLY A 722 -0.99 -1.24 6.02
C GLY A 722 -1.71 -0.20 5.15
N ALA A 723 -1.27 1.06 5.13
CA ALA A 723 -1.84 2.10 4.29
C ALA A 723 -0.76 2.88 3.52
N ILE A 724 -0.87 2.91 2.19
CA ILE A 724 0.05 3.65 1.33
C ILE A 724 -0.52 5.04 1.08
N VAL A 725 0.15 6.04 1.66
CA VAL A 725 -0.04 7.48 1.42
C VAL A 725 1.34 8.11 1.18
N GLN A 726 1.40 9.22 0.45
CA GLN A 726 2.65 9.90 0.09
C GLN A 726 2.52 11.42 0.21
N PRO A 727 3.62 12.12 0.54
CA PRO A 727 3.62 13.57 0.56
C PRO A 727 3.64 14.14 -0.87
N THR A 728 3.13 15.36 -1.04
CA THR A 728 3.11 16.11 -2.31
C THR A 728 3.37 17.60 -2.05
N GLY A 729 3.44 18.37 -3.14
CA GLY A 729 3.65 19.81 -3.12
C GLY A 729 5.14 20.17 -3.08
N ASP A 730 5.43 21.45 -3.27
CA ASP A 730 6.80 21.97 -3.37
C ASP A 730 7.60 21.78 -2.07
N PHE A 731 6.91 21.71 -0.91
CA PHE A 731 7.53 21.46 0.40
C PHE A 731 7.41 20.00 0.85
N LYS A 732 6.74 19.13 0.09
CA LYS A 732 6.50 17.72 0.45
C LYS A 732 5.92 17.53 1.86
N ASN A 733 5.01 18.42 2.29
CA ASN A 733 4.37 18.39 3.61
C ASN A 733 2.85 18.11 3.57
N VAL A 734 2.28 17.85 2.39
CA VAL A 734 0.85 17.58 2.22
C VAL A 734 0.66 16.09 1.96
N LEU A 735 -0.07 15.38 2.84
CA LEU A 735 -0.47 14.00 2.57
C LEU A 735 -1.51 13.99 1.45
N LYS A 736 -1.17 13.41 0.30
CA LYS A 736 -2.07 13.36 -0.86
C LYS A 736 -2.94 12.12 -0.82
N ILE A 737 -4.25 12.31 -0.74
CA ILE A 737 -5.24 11.25 -0.59
C ILE A 737 -6.14 11.21 -1.83
N LYS A 738 -5.93 10.22 -2.69
CA LYS A 738 -6.67 10.01 -3.94
C LYS A 738 -6.86 8.52 -4.26
N PRO A 739 -7.56 7.76 -3.39
CA PRO A 739 -7.77 6.32 -3.55
C PRO A 739 -8.60 6.01 -4.82
N PRO A 740 -8.64 4.75 -5.31
CA PRO A 740 -9.63 4.34 -6.29
C PRO A 740 -11.06 4.71 -5.87
N LEU A 741 -11.92 5.08 -6.83
CA LEU A 741 -13.28 5.58 -6.52
C LEU A 741 -14.19 4.50 -5.92
N CYS A 742 -13.78 3.23 -5.96
CA CYS A 742 -14.50 2.11 -5.36
C CYS A 742 -14.20 1.90 -3.86
N ILE A 743 -13.40 2.77 -3.23
CA ILE A 743 -13.08 2.68 -1.79
C ILE A 743 -14.35 2.63 -0.94
N THR A 744 -14.36 1.79 0.08
CA THR A 744 -15.48 1.63 0.99
C THR A 744 -15.36 2.58 2.18
N ARG A 745 -16.50 2.85 2.84
CA ARG A 745 -16.50 3.60 4.10
C ARG A 745 -15.64 2.93 5.19
N GLU A 746 -15.68 1.60 5.28
CA GLU A 746 -14.86 0.81 6.22
C GLU A 746 -13.36 1.05 6.00
N SER A 747 -12.90 1.03 4.76
CA SER A 747 -11.50 1.31 4.43
C SER A 747 -11.11 2.77 4.68
N ALA A 748 -12.04 3.70 4.44
CA ALA A 748 -11.84 5.12 4.78
C ALA A 748 -11.73 5.33 6.31
N ASP A 749 -12.59 4.67 7.09
CA ASP A 749 -12.53 4.66 8.55
C ASP A 749 -11.20 4.05 9.03
N ARG A 750 -10.81 2.89 8.48
CA ARG A 750 -9.53 2.24 8.79
C ARG A 750 -8.32 3.15 8.51
N PHE A 751 -8.33 3.89 7.40
CA PHE A 751 -7.28 4.85 7.08
C PHE A 751 -7.24 6.02 8.08
N ALA A 752 -8.39 6.61 8.40
CA ALA A 752 -8.47 7.70 9.37
C ALA A 752 -8.00 7.25 10.77
N ASP A 753 -8.38 6.04 11.19
CA ASP A 753 -7.97 5.45 12.47
C ASP A 753 -6.46 5.15 12.49
N ALA A 754 -5.88 4.68 11.36
CA ALA A 754 -4.43 4.52 11.22
C ALA A 754 -3.70 5.86 11.36
N LEU A 755 -4.19 6.88 10.65
CA LEU A 755 -3.59 8.21 10.67
C LEU A 755 -3.69 8.83 12.05
N ASP A 756 -4.81 8.67 12.75
CA ASP A 756 -4.97 9.11 14.13
C ASP A 756 -3.93 8.48 15.06
N LEU A 757 -3.75 7.16 14.98
CA LEU A 757 -2.73 6.45 15.74
C LEU A 757 -1.33 6.98 15.43
N VAL A 758 -0.98 7.13 14.15
CA VAL A 758 0.34 7.64 13.76
C VAL A 758 0.55 9.08 14.24
N LEU A 759 -0.46 9.94 14.12
CA LEU A 759 -0.39 11.33 14.56
C LEU A 759 -0.26 11.45 16.09
N ALA A 760 -0.98 10.61 16.85
CA ALA A 760 -0.96 10.61 18.31
C ALA A 760 0.40 10.17 18.90
N THR A 761 1.28 9.64 18.07
CA THR A 761 2.51 8.96 18.49
C THR A 761 3.74 9.49 17.74
N LEU A 762 3.59 10.65 17.09
CA LEU A 762 4.69 11.51 16.60
C LEU A 762 5.35 12.22 17.77
#